data_AF-A0A9E6D226-F1
#
_entry.id   AF-A0A9E6D226-F1
#
_cell.length_a   1.000
_cell.length_b   1.000
_cell.length_c   1.000
_cell.angle_alpha   90.00
_cell.angle_beta   90.00
_cell.angle_gamma   90.00
#
_symmetry.space_group_name_H-M   'P 1'
#
loop_
_entity.id
_entity.type
_entity.pdbx_description
1 polymer ?
#
loop_
_entity_poly.entity_id
_entity_poly.type
_entity_poly.pdbx_seq_one_letter_code
_entity_poly.pdbx_strand_id
1 'polypeptide(L)'
;MASTPLEENLNRFRKKYFLNKLLRGCLLFTCILLLYLLLIACIESIFRPGILIRSFLFFISIVLLSGGLWLFILRHLRALLTVDKDLSNAEAAILIGDQFSDIGDRLLNTLQLLRLSNTPNSLIQASIEQRNHRFSAHHFDQAIDFKANRLYAWYLLPILAAFVGVGMLVPNLYVESSQRIINYNQFYAIPAPFEFVITSPELRAFKNDGFTLNVSTEGDKLPALCYIEFGNQKVPMRQTGQGQFTYNFESVQQNIPFQLSAAGVQSNPLLLEVVSRPELINFNIGLVYPAHTQRKNEVLINNGNLNVPEGTKITWNISTSTTDNVNLAFGIDSVIEMAYTTDNQYFVANTIATKNTEYFINLANKNGTNRDDLKYYINVTFDLFPTLGVAFILDTVYYESLLITGQSADDYGIATMSITQTGSTDTNISLTVNPNSLKHLFYHEIPITKEMFNSKELHTFQVRASDNDQINGSKTTSSRIYTLQIPASIDLTANVKSSTADTQKDLEQLLDKNKELNNSLEAIQERLRSQKELQWQEKQLLKDVLKQKSDIQSNIENLSQEMESLNKKQEKFGQRSAQLQEMAEQLKALMDDLLDDETKRLFAELEQLLLEKGTLPQIQQTVSDIHHKEESLQQELERALALFKRIKLESALEKTHKELRTLSSVQDSLSAHTRKKDIPLDSIVDEQNDINNKFMALEEELKAIEELNQELDRPEPLTNTNDQQQAIDNGLEQINDQLKQGNRQKASKMQQETGQKMKALSKTIADMQDNMQSETLSENINDLNQLLDNLIKLSFLQESLIKSFRSVEQIDPRFVTLSQDQLSIKDNIDILSDSLTALSKRIVQISSFVTSELNELNRNIDESIHQLRERDKNKAAVNQQYAMTSMNNLALLLDDLLQQMQATANAQGDGKTKKPGQGNLPSLQEMQKQLSEQIENLQKSGLEGRKLSQELAEMAARQEMIRNELNKLNKQLKGQPGNENANDNLQKALSDMEKNEMDLVNKRITQELINRQKNILSRMLAGENAMKEQELDKEREGQTAKDYPRNFPNVFQDYLNSKEQEIELLETVPVNLHPFYKSEVQKYFLRLRNEP
;
A
#
# COMPACT_ATOMS: atom_id res chain seq x y z
N MET A 1 -16.18 103.71 -130.47
CA MET A 1 -16.36 105.06 -129.89
C MET A 1 -15.27 105.25 -128.86
N ALA A 2 -14.28 106.09 -129.14
CA ALA A 2 -13.20 106.37 -128.20
C ALA A 2 -13.79 107.03 -126.95
N SER A 3 -13.72 106.34 -125.80
CA SER A 3 -14.10 106.92 -124.51
C SER A 3 -13.20 108.11 -124.23
N THR A 4 -13.80 109.28 -124.02
CA THR A 4 -13.03 110.50 -123.81
C THR A 4 -12.24 110.41 -122.50
N PRO A 5 -10.99 110.91 -122.41
CA PRO A 5 -10.14 110.84 -121.21
C PRO A 5 -10.81 111.34 -119.91
N LEU A 6 -11.88 112.13 -120.04
CA LEU A 6 -12.62 112.73 -118.95
C LEU A 6 -13.49 111.72 -118.17
N GLU A 7 -14.14 110.76 -118.86
CA GLU A 7 -15.01 109.77 -118.21
C GLU A 7 -14.22 108.80 -117.34
N GLU A 8 -13.01 108.43 -117.77
CA GLU A 8 -12.16 107.51 -117.03
C GLU A 8 -11.63 108.14 -115.73
N ASN A 9 -11.32 109.44 -115.74
CA ASN A 9 -10.88 110.16 -114.55
C ASN A 9 -12.00 110.35 -113.52
N LEU A 10 -13.25 110.55 -113.97
CA LEU A 10 -14.43 110.63 -113.09
C LEU A 10 -14.69 109.31 -112.35
N ASN A 11 -14.51 108.16 -113.01
CA ASN A 11 -14.74 106.86 -112.37
C ASN A 11 -13.68 106.47 -111.34
N ARG A 12 -12.42 106.93 -111.47
CA ARG A 12 -11.38 106.73 -110.45
C ARG A 12 -11.70 107.47 -109.15
N PHE A 13 -12.20 108.70 -109.22
CA PHE A 13 -12.60 109.49 -108.05
C PHE A 13 -13.71 108.78 -107.23
N ARG A 14 -14.75 108.28 -107.89
CA ARG A 14 -15.88 107.62 -107.21
C ARG A 14 -15.47 106.39 -106.40
N LYS A 15 -14.60 105.53 -106.95
CA LYS A 15 -14.10 104.34 -106.24
C LYS A 15 -13.34 104.73 -104.97
N LYS A 16 -12.50 105.76 -105.04
CA LYS A 16 -11.72 106.25 -103.90
C LYS A 16 -12.62 106.85 -102.80
N TYR A 17 -13.74 107.47 -103.18
CA TYR A 17 -14.71 108.06 -102.24
C TYR A 17 -15.37 107.01 -101.33
N PHE A 18 -15.93 105.96 -101.92
CA PHE A 18 -16.61 104.92 -101.16
C PHE A 18 -15.64 104.06 -100.35
N LEU A 19 -14.41 103.86 -100.83
CA LEU A 19 -13.34 103.19 -100.07
C LEU A 19 -13.01 103.97 -98.78
N ASN A 20 -13.04 105.31 -98.83
CA ASN A 20 -12.77 106.15 -97.66
C ASN A 20 -13.88 106.06 -96.61
N LYS A 21 -15.14 106.06 -97.05
CA LYS A 21 -16.30 105.87 -96.15
C LYS A 21 -16.30 104.49 -95.50
N LEU A 22 -15.93 103.45 -96.23
CA LEU A 22 -15.84 102.09 -95.71
C LEU A 22 -14.77 101.98 -94.61
N LEU A 23 -13.58 102.54 -94.84
CA LEU A 23 -12.50 102.53 -93.85
C LEU A 23 -12.91 103.22 -92.54
N ARG A 24 -13.60 104.36 -92.63
CA ARG A 24 -14.18 105.04 -91.46
C ARG A 24 -15.25 104.20 -90.76
N GLY A 25 -16.12 103.53 -91.52
CA GLY A 25 -17.16 102.65 -90.99
C GLY A 25 -16.61 101.47 -90.18
N CYS A 26 -15.56 100.80 -90.70
CA CYS A 26 -14.91 99.69 -90.01
C CYS A 26 -14.28 100.10 -88.66
N LEU A 27 -13.62 101.26 -88.61
CA LEU A 27 -13.01 101.78 -87.37
C LEU A 27 -14.05 102.11 -86.30
N LEU A 28 -15.18 102.70 -86.69
CA LEU A 28 -16.27 103.00 -85.74
C LEU A 28 -16.97 101.74 -85.24
N PHE A 29 -17.22 100.77 -86.13
CA PHE A 29 -17.89 99.52 -85.74
C PHE A 29 -17.06 98.70 -84.74
N THR A 30 -15.75 98.59 -84.95
CA THR A 30 -14.84 97.88 -84.03
C THR A 30 -14.77 98.55 -82.66
N CYS A 31 -14.80 99.88 -82.62
CA CYS A 31 -14.82 100.67 -81.38
C CYS A 31 -16.09 100.38 -80.55
N ILE A 32 -17.26 100.37 -81.20
CA ILE A 32 -18.55 100.10 -80.55
C ILE A 32 -18.64 98.64 -80.10
N LEU A 33 -18.15 97.70 -80.92
CA LEU A 33 -18.14 96.26 -80.61
C LEU A 33 -17.36 95.95 -79.34
N LEU A 34 -16.14 96.47 -79.21
CA LEU A 34 -15.28 96.19 -78.05
C LEU A 34 -15.86 96.78 -76.76
N LEU A 35 -16.40 98.00 -76.82
CA LEU A 35 -17.03 98.64 -75.67
C LEU A 35 -18.27 97.84 -75.21
N TYR A 36 -19.07 97.36 -76.16
CA TYR A 36 -20.26 96.56 -75.89
C TYR A 36 -19.93 95.23 -75.20
N LEU A 37 -18.94 94.50 -75.72
CA LEU A 37 -18.50 93.22 -75.15
C LEU A 37 -17.95 93.38 -73.72
N LEU A 38 -17.20 94.46 -73.46
CA LEU A 38 -16.67 94.77 -72.13
C LEU A 38 -17.81 94.97 -71.12
N LEU A 39 -18.83 95.74 -71.51
CA LEU A 39 -19.93 96.12 -70.64
C LEU A 39 -20.79 94.89 -70.26
N ILE A 40 -21.08 94.01 -71.22
CA ILE A 40 -21.85 92.79 -70.98
C ILE A 40 -21.12 91.80 -70.06
N ALA A 41 -19.81 91.61 -70.28
CA ALA A 41 -19.02 90.69 -69.47
C ALA A 41 -18.96 91.14 -67.99
N CYS A 42 -18.84 92.45 -67.74
CA CYS A 42 -18.89 92.99 -66.38
C CYS A 42 -20.27 92.82 -65.72
N ILE A 43 -21.37 93.06 -66.46
CA ILE A 43 -22.73 92.90 -65.92
C ILE A 43 -23.01 91.44 -65.53
N GLU A 44 -22.64 90.47 -66.37
CA GLU A 44 -22.86 89.04 -66.08
C GLU A 44 -22.09 88.59 -64.84
N SER A 45 -20.82 89.01 -64.73
CA SER A 45 -19.94 88.59 -63.65
C SER A 45 -20.35 89.15 -62.28
N ILE A 46 -20.78 90.41 -62.22
CA ILE A 46 -21.18 91.07 -60.96
C ILE A 46 -22.57 90.61 -60.51
N PHE A 47 -23.55 90.57 -61.41
CA PHE A 47 -24.95 90.36 -61.02
C PHE A 47 -25.42 88.90 -61.12
N ARG A 48 -24.64 88.00 -61.74
CA ARG A 48 -25.00 86.58 -62.03
C ARG A 48 -26.50 86.40 -62.33
N PRO A 49 -27.03 87.10 -63.34
CA PRO A 49 -28.47 87.22 -63.55
C PRO A 49 -29.13 85.87 -63.85
N GLY A 50 -30.39 85.69 -63.45
CA GLY A 50 -31.16 84.48 -63.73
C GLY A 50 -31.46 84.27 -65.22
N ILE A 51 -32.04 83.10 -65.54
CA ILE A 51 -32.27 82.60 -66.91
C ILE A 51 -32.94 83.66 -67.82
N LEU A 52 -33.99 84.33 -67.34
CA LEU A 52 -34.77 85.30 -68.13
C LEU A 52 -33.95 86.51 -68.61
N ILE A 53 -33.11 87.07 -67.74
CA ILE A 53 -32.30 88.26 -68.05
C ILE A 53 -31.16 87.89 -69.01
N ARG A 54 -30.58 86.69 -68.87
CA ARG A 54 -29.56 86.19 -69.80
C ARG A 54 -30.12 86.01 -71.22
N SER A 55 -31.33 85.46 -71.35
CA SER A 55 -32.02 85.33 -72.64
C SER A 55 -32.25 86.68 -73.32
N PHE A 56 -32.69 87.69 -72.56
CA PHE A 56 -32.90 89.05 -73.09
C PHE A 56 -31.59 89.68 -73.59
N LEU A 57 -30.52 89.59 -72.80
CA LEU A 57 -29.19 90.11 -73.17
C LEU A 57 -28.62 89.43 -74.42
N PHE A 58 -28.89 88.13 -74.61
CA PHE A 58 -28.44 87.42 -75.80
C PHE A 58 -29.13 87.92 -77.08
N PHE A 59 -30.48 88.01 -77.10
CA PHE A 59 -31.20 88.43 -78.31
C PHE A 59 -30.94 89.89 -78.68
N ILE A 60 -30.83 90.79 -77.69
CA ILE A 60 -30.53 92.20 -77.97
C ILE A 60 -29.11 92.39 -78.53
N SER A 61 -28.16 91.54 -78.12
CA SER A 61 -26.80 91.51 -78.68
C SER A 61 -26.80 91.20 -80.16
N ILE A 62 -27.60 90.22 -80.60
CA ILE A 62 -27.68 89.83 -82.01
C ILE A 62 -28.22 90.99 -82.86
N VAL A 63 -29.27 91.67 -82.40
CA VAL A 63 -29.89 92.79 -83.14
C VAL A 63 -28.93 93.98 -83.25
N LEU A 64 -28.27 94.37 -82.17
CA LEU A 64 -27.32 95.50 -82.17
C LEU A 64 -26.11 95.24 -83.07
N LEU A 65 -25.52 94.04 -82.99
CA LEU A 65 -24.32 93.70 -83.76
C LEU A 65 -24.61 93.57 -85.26
N SER A 66 -25.71 92.90 -85.63
CA SER A 66 -26.11 92.74 -87.03
C SER A 66 -26.52 94.07 -87.67
N GLY A 67 -27.27 94.92 -86.94
CA GLY A 67 -27.65 96.25 -87.40
C GLY A 67 -26.45 97.19 -87.60
N GLY A 68 -25.50 97.19 -86.64
CA GLY A 68 -24.26 97.97 -86.76
C GLY A 68 -23.40 97.54 -87.96
N LEU A 69 -23.27 96.23 -88.18
CA LEU A 69 -22.47 95.67 -89.28
C LEU A 69 -23.06 96.04 -90.66
N TRP A 70 -24.40 96.08 -90.77
CA TRP A 70 -25.06 96.52 -92.00
C TRP A 70 -24.87 98.01 -92.30
N LEU A 71 -25.11 98.87 -91.30
CA LEU A 71 -25.05 100.33 -91.44
C LEU A 71 -23.64 100.85 -91.74
N PHE A 72 -22.64 100.35 -91.00
CA PHE A 72 -21.29 100.90 -91.06
C PHE A 72 -20.42 100.25 -92.15
N ILE A 73 -20.56 98.95 -92.40
CA ILE A 73 -19.66 98.19 -93.28
C ILE A 73 -20.36 97.77 -94.57
N LEU A 74 -21.38 96.90 -94.49
CA LEU A 74 -21.96 96.26 -95.69
C LEU A 74 -22.58 97.25 -96.68
N ARG A 75 -23.25 98.30 -96.20
CA ARG A 75 -23.86 99.33 -97.07
C ARG A 75 -22.83 100.03 -97.95
N HIS A 76 -21.68 100.41 -97.39
CA HIS A 76 -20.61 101.11 -98.13
C HIS A 76 -19.82 100.15 -99.03
N LEU A 77 -19.72 98.88 -98.65
CA LEU A 77 -19.08 97.85 -99.48
C LEU A 77 -19.89 97.57 -100.75
N ARG A 78 -21.23 97.56 -100.65
CA ARG A 78 -22.13 97.46 -101.81
C ARG A 78 -21.95 98.64 -102.77
N ALA A 79 -21.86 99.86 -102.25
CA ALA A 79 -21.68 101.06 -103.07
C ALA A 79 -20.37 101.08 -103.87
N LEU A 80 -19.33 100.38 -103.41
CA LEU A 80 -18.06 100.22 -104.14
C LEU A 80 -18.19 99.33 -105.39
N LEU A 81 -19.19 98.43 -105.42
CA LEU A 81 -19.42 97.48 -106.51
C LEU A 81 -20.36 98.06 -107.59
N THR A 82 -21.21 99.05 -107.26
CA THR A 82 -22.20 99.69 -108.18
C THR A 82 -21.97 101.19 -108.39
N VAL A 83 -20.73 101.55 -108.75
CA VAL A 83 -20.19 102.92 -108.70
C VAL A 83 -20.96 103.96 -109.55
N ASP A 84 -21.50 103.59 -110.71
CA ASP A 84 -22.16 104.54 -111.64
C ASP A 84 -23.59 104.92 -111.26
N LYS A 85 -24.26 104.14 -110.39
CA LYS A 85 -25.63 104.40 -109.96
C LYS A 85 -25.71 105.20 -108.66
N ASP A 86 -24.73 105.04 -107.78
CA ASP A 86 -24.75 105.62 -106.43
C ASP A 86 -24.18 107.05 -106.37
N LEU A 87 -23.52 107.53 -107.44
CA LEU A 87 -23.09 108.94 -107.56
C LEU A 87 -23.19 109.40 -109.02
N SER A 88 -24.02 110.41 -109.33
CA SER A 88 -24.21 110.86 -110.73
C SER A 88 -23.00 111.66 -111.28
N ASN A 89 -22.88 111.81 -112.61
CA ASN A 89 -21.79 112.59 -113.22
C ASN A 89 -21.83 114.08 -112.79
N ALA A 90 -23.02 114.63 -112.55
CA ALA A 90 -23.20 116.00 -112.10
C ALA A 90 -22.77 116.19 -110.64
N GLU A 91 -23.16 115.29 -109.75
CA GLU A 91 -22.76 115.34 -108.33
C GLU A 91 -21.26 115.10 -108.14
N ALA A 92 -20.68 114.17 -108.91
CA ALA A 92 -19.24 113.96 -108.92
C ALA A 92 -18.50 115.23 -109.40
N ALA A 93 -19.01 115.91 -110.44
CA ALA A 93 -18.42 117.16 -110.93
C ALA A 93 -18.52 118.31 -109.92
N ILE A 94 -19.61 118.41 -109.15
CA ILE A 94 -19.75 119.40 -108.06
C ILE A 94 -18.73 119.10 -106.95
N LEU A 95 -18.65 117.85 -106.49
CA LEU A 95 -17.71 117.44 -105.43
C LEU A 95 -16.24 117.60 -105.82
N ILE A 96 -15.92 117.48 -107.11
CA ILE A 96 -14.57 117.75 -107.63
C ILE A 96 -14.35 119.26 -107.78
N GLY A 97 -15.36 120.01 -108.22
CA GLY A 97 -15.33 121.47 -108.43
C GLY A 97 -15.15 122.27 -107.14
N ASP A 98 -15.75 121.84 -106.03
CA ASP A 98 -15.56 122.46 -104.71
C ASP A 98 -14.11 122.38 -104.22
N GLN A 99 -13.38 121.34 -104.65
CA GLN A 99 -12.00 121.11 -104.22
C GLN A 99 -10.95 121.77 -105.15
N PHE A 100 -11.29 122.02 -106.42
CA PHE A 100 -10.40 122.63 -107.41
C PHE A 100 -11.00 123.91 -108.02
N SER A 101 -10.68 125.06 -107.42
CA SER A 101 -11.24 126.39 -107.75
C SER A 101 -11.03 126.83 -109.21
N ASP A 102 -9.99 126.34 -109.87
CA ASP A 102 -9.64 126.71 -111.25
C ASP A 102 -10.54 126.03 -112.30
N ILE A 103 -11.14 124.90 -111.93
CA ILE A 103 -12.11 124.15 -112.74
C ILE A 103 -13.54 124.65 -112.45
N GLY A 104 -13.95 124.70 -111.17
CA GLY A 104 -15.27 125.17 -110.71
C GLY A 104 -16.45 124.62 -111.53
N ASP A 105 -17.46 125.47 -111.77
CA ASP A 105 -18.66 125.13 -112.56
C ASP A 105 -18.38 124.83 -114.04
N ARG A 106 -17.16 125.08 -114.53
CA ARG A 106 -16.83 124.92 -115.95
C ARG A 106 -16.87 123.45 -116.38
N LEU A 107 -16.55 122.52 -115.49
CA LEU A 107 -16.64 121.08 -115.76
C LEU A 107 -18.10 120.65 -115.92
N LEU A 108 -18.96 121.11 -115.02
CA LEU A 108 -20.40 120.88 -115.07
C LEU A 108 -20.99 121.46 -116.36
N ASN A 109 -20.64 122.72 -116.69
CA ASN A 109 -21.07 123.38 -117.92
C ASN A 109 -20.63 122.63 -119.18
N THR A 110 -19.43 122.05 -119.18
CA THR A 110 -18.91 121.30 -120.34
C THR A 110 -19.63 119.96 -120.51
N LEU A 111 -19.92 119.25 -119.42
CA LEU A 111 -20.71 118.02 -119.45
C LEU A 111 -22.17 118.26 -119.85
N GLN A 112 -22.74 119.41 -119.45
CA GLN A 112 -24.07 119.83 -119.90
C GLN A 112 -24.09 120.16 -121.40
N LEU A 113 -23.06 120.86 -121.90
CA LEU A 113 -22.89 121.15 -123.33
C LEU A 113 -22.75 119.87 -124.18
N LEU A 114 -22.04 118.85 -123.68
CA LEU A 114 -21.83 117.58 -124.38
C LEU A 114 -23.13 116.78 -124.58
N ARG A 115 -24.16 117.04 -123.75
CA ARG A 115 -25.50 116.46 -123.91
C ARG A 115 -26.36 117.18 -124.96
N LEU A 116 -26.01 118.39 -125.41
CA LEU A 116 -26.87 119.27 -126.22
C LEU A 116 -26.54 119.31 -127.73
N SER A 117 -25.33 118.92 -128.18
CA SER A 117 -24.92 119.03 -129.60
C SER A 117 -25.21 117.77 -130.42
N ASN A 118 -26.40 117.70 -131.04
CA ASN A 118 -26.79 116.71 -132.06
C ASN A 118 -27.09 117.33 -133.46
N THR A 119 -26.70 118.58 -133.70
CA THR A 119 -26.73 119.22 -135.03
C THR A 119 -25.35 119.79 -135.39
N PRO A 120 -24.81 119.51 -136.59
CA PRO A 120 -23.39 119.68 -136.88
C PRO A 120 -23.06 121.15 -137.15
N ASN A 121 -22.64 121.86 -136.11
CA ASN A 121 -22.02 123.16 -136.23
C ASN A 121 -20.54 123.03 -135.86
N SER A 122 -19.65 123.16 -136.84
CA SER A 122 -18.21 122.93 -136.70
C SER A 122 -17.56 123.79 -135.60
N LEU A 123 -18.19 124.91 -135.24
CA LEU A 123 -17.75 125.79 -134.16
C LEU A 123 -17.91 125.17 -132.75
N ILE A 124 -18.95 124.38 -132.52
CA ILE A 124 -19.20 123.78 -131.19
C ILE A 124 -18.16 122.69 -130.91
N GLN A 125 -17.84 121.87 -131.91
CA GLN A 125 -16.85 120.79 -131.77
C GLN A 125 -15.43 121.33 -131.53
N ALA A 126 -15.03 122.41 -132.23
CA ALA A 126 -13.76 123.10 -131.98
C ALA A 126 -13.69 123.73 -130.56
N SER A 127 -14.81 124.28 -130.05
CA SER A 127 -14.87 124.85 -128.69
C SER A 127 -14.75 123.80 -127.58
N ILE A 128 -15.26 122.59 -127.83
CA ILE A 128 -15.19 121.45 -126.91
C ILE A 128 -13.75 120.91 -126.85
N GLU A 129 -13.07 120.81 -127.99
CA GLU A 129 -11.70 120.29 -128.06
C GLU A 129 -10.68 121.25 -127.42
N GLN A 130 -10.84 122.57 -127.61
CA GLN A 130 -10.04 123.58 -126.91
C GLN A 130 -10.22 123.54 -125.38
N ARG A 131 -11.44 123.24 -124.89
CA ARG A 131 -11.74 123.15 -123.45
C ARG A 131 -11.28 121.83 -122.83
N ASN A 132 -11.38 120.71 -123.55
CA ASN A 132 -10.99 119.40 -123.05
C ASN A 132 -9.48 119.31 -122.72
N HIS A 133 -8.65 120.02 -123.48
CA HIS A 133 -7.21 120.12 -123.21
C HIS A 133 -6.86 120.86 -121.91
N ARG A 134 -7.74 121.73 -121.38
CA ARG A 134 -7.55 122.38 -120.07
C ARG A 134 -7.90 121.46 -118.91
N PHE A 135 -8.88 120.57 -119.08
CA PHE A 135 -9.31 119.65 -118.02
C PHE A 135 -8.36 118.45 -117.84
N SER A 136 -7.66 118.03 -118.90
CA SER A 136 -6.71 116.90 -118.83
C SER A 136 -5.43 117.19 -118.04
N ALA A 137 -5.17 118.44 -117.66
CA ALA A 137 -4.03 118.81 -116.80
C ALA A 137 -4.23 118.45 -115.31
N HIS A 138 -5.43 118.05 -114.87
CA HIS A 138 -5.74 117.74 -113.46
C HIS A 138 -6.28 116.32 -113.28
N HIS A 139 -5.84 115.63 -112.22
CA HIS A 139 -6.25 114.27 -111.87
C HIS A 139 -7.27 114.30 -110.72
N PHE A 140 -8.52 113.91 -110.99
CA PHE A 140 -9.64 114.14 -110.06
C PHE A 140 -9.62 113.26 -108.80
N ASP A 141 -8.87 112.16 -108.79
CA ASP A 141 -8.78 111.24 -107.66
C ASP A 141 -7.99 111.81 -106.45
N GLN A 142 -7.28 112.93 -106.62
CA GLN A 142 -6.56 113.59 -105.52
C GLN A 142 -7.48 114.38 -104.57
N ALA A 143 -8.75 114.59 -104.92
CA ALA A 143 -9.71 115.32 -104.09
C ALA A 143 -10.13 114.61 -102.78
N ILE A 144 -9.71 113.35 -102.55
CA ILE A 144 -10.08 112.58 -101.33
C ILE A 144 -8.82 112.11 -100.59
N ASP A 145 -8.67 112.55 -99.34
CA ASP A 145 -7.58 112.14 -98.43
C ASP A 145 -8.07 111.13 -97.38
N PHE A 146 -7.37 109.99 -97.29
CA PHE A 146 -7.63 108.94 -96.28
C PHE A 146 -7.08 109.29 -94.89
N LYS A 147 -6.11 110.22 -94.79
CA LYS A 147 -5.45 110.56 -93.51
C LYS A 147 -6.42 111.15 -92.49
N ALA A 148 -7.51 111.77 -92.94
CA ALA A 148 -8.56 112.31 -92.07
C ALA A 148 -9.22 111.25 -91.17
N ASN A 149 -9.15 109.95 -91.54
CA ASN A 149 -9.72 108.88 -90.72
C ASN A 149 -8.87 108.49 -89.49
N ARG A 150 -7.65 109.03 -89.36
CA ARG A 150 -6.75 108.74 -88.22
C ARG A 150 -7.36 109.16 -86.86
N LEU A 151 -8.25 110.16 -86.84
CA LEU A 151 -8.96 110.57 -85.64
C LEU A 151 -9.81 109.43 -85.05
N TYR A 152 -10.47 108.63 -85.89
CA TYR A 152 -11.30 107.50 -85.45
C TYR A 152 -10.48 106.34 -84.90
N ALA A 153 -9.27 106.12 -85.44
CA ALA A 153 -8.33 105.15 -84.89
C ALA A 153 -7.84 105.54 -83.49
N TRP A 154 -7.78 106.84 -83.18
CA TRP A 154 -7.39 107.33 -81.85
C TRP A 154 -8.47 107.07 -80.78
N TYR A 155 -9.75 107.03 -81.16
CA TYR A 155 -10.83 106.62 -80.24
C TYR A 155 -10.86 105.11 -79.97
N LEU A 156 -10.40 104.27 -80.91
CA LEU A 156 -10.37 102.80 -80.76
C LEU A 156 -9.32 102.34 -79.73
N LEU A 157 -8.16 102.99 -79.70
CA LEU A 157 -7.01 102.64 -78.85
C LEU A 157 -7.33 102.54 -77.35
N PRO A 158 -7.96 103.54 -76.69
CA PRO A 158 -8.26 103.47 -75.26
C PRO A 158 -9.29 102.38 -74.92
N ILE A 159 -10.27 102.13 -75.80
CA ILE A 159 -11.28 101.07 -75.58
C ILE A 159 -10.64 99.69 -75.71
N LEU A 160 -9.76 99.50 -76.70
CA LEU A 160 -9.00 98.27 -76.88
C LEU A 160 -8.09 98.00 -75.67
N ALA A 161 -7.41 99.03 -75.15
CA ALA A 161 -6.57 98.91 -73.96
C ALA A 161 -7.38 98.51 -72.71
N ALA A 162 -8.57 99.10 -72.51
CA ALA A 162 -9.46 98.71 -71.42
C ALA A 162 -9.94 97.26 -71.53
N PHE A 163 -10.30 96.81 -72.74
CA PHE A 163 -10.72 95.44 -73.01
C PHE A 163 -9.62 94.42 -72.72
N VAL A 164 -8.38 94.69 -73.16
CA VAL A 164 -7.25 93.80 -72.88
C VAL A 164 -6.87 93.83 -71.39
N GLY A 165 -6.86 95.01 -70.76
CA GLY A 165 -6.50 95.16 -69.35
C GLY A 165 -7.44 94.42 -68.40
N VAL A 166 -8.75 94.51 -68.63
CA VAL A 166 -9.74 93.75 -67.84
C VAL A 166 -9.60 92.24 -68.09
N GLY A 167 -9.33 91.83 -69.33
CA GLY A 167 -9.05 90.42 -69.65
C GLY A 167 -7.82 89.85 -68.98
N MET A 168 -6.78 90.65 -68.75
CA MET A 168 -5.59 90.19 -68.02
C MET A 168 -5.83 90.10 -66.51
N LEU A 169 -6.61 91.02 -65.93
CA LEU A 169 -6.95 91.00 -64.50
C LEU A 169 -7.89 89.85 -64.14
N VAL A 170 -8.81 89.50 -65.03
CA VAL A 170 -9.75 88.39 -64.84
C VAL A 170 -9.73 87.52 -66.11
N PRO A 171 -8.78 86.56 -66.22
CA PRO A 171 -8.48 85.79 -67.45
C PRO A 171 -9.67 85.10 -68.10
N ASN A 172 -10.64 84.67 -67.29
CA ASN A 172 -11.80 83.92 -67.77
C ASN A 172 -13.07 84.76 -67.88
N LEU A 173 -13.02 86.08 -67.61
CA LEU A 173 -14.22 86.91 -67.58
C LEU A 173 -15.01 86.81 -68.88
N TYR A 174 -14.33 87.02 -70.01
CA TYR A 174 -14.99 87.02 -71.32
C TYR A 174 -15.47 85.62 -71.74
N VAL A 175 -14.71 84.57 -71.44
CA VAL A 175 -15.04 83.20 -71.82
C VAL A 175 -16.21 82.67 -70.98
N GLU A 176 -16.16 82.79 -69.65
CA GLU A 176 -17.24 82.29 -68.79
C GLU A 176 -18.51 83.11 -68.94
N SER A 177 -18.41 84.45 -69.00
CA SER A 177 -19.59 85.31 -69.18
C SER A 177 -20.23 85.12 -70.55
N SER A 178 -19.44 84.96 -71.63
CA SER A 178 -20.02 84.65 -72.94
C SER A 178 -20.65 83.26 -72.97
N GLN A 179 -20.01 82.23 -72.41
CA GLN A 179 -20.57 80.88 -72.35
C GLN A 179 -21.89 80.85 -71.55
N ARG A 180 -21.99 81.57 -70.43
CA ARG A 180 -23.21 81.63 -69.61
C ARG A 180 -24.35 82.40 -70.27
N ILE A 181 -24.05 83.40 -71.10
CA ILE A 181 -25.05 84.14 -71.87
C ILE A 181 -25.53 83.30 -73.07
N ILE A 182 -24.62 82.61 -73.76
CA ILE A 182 -24.95 81.71 -74.87
C ILE A 182 -25.76 80.51 -74.35
N ASN A 183 -25.33 79.90 -73.24
CA ASN A 183 -26.01 78.78 -72.58
C ASN A 183 -26.97 79.29 -71.49
N TYR A 184 -27.88 80.18 -71.86
CA TYR A 184 -28.80 80.84 -70.93
C TYR A 184 -29.72 79.86 -70.16
N ASN A 185 -29.83 78.59 -70.58
CA ASN A 185 -30.79 77.61 -70.06
C ASN A 185 -30.17 76.52 -69.14
N GLN A 186 -28.92 76.64 -68.70
CA GLN A 186 -28.27 75.68 -67.78
C GLN A 186 -28.15 76.22 -66.33
N PHE A 187 -28.44 75.36 -65.33
CA PHE A 187 -28.35 75.67 -63.89
C PHE A 187 -26.96 75.32 -63.33
N TYR A 188 -26.31 76.25 -62.63
CA TYR A 188 -24.97 76.07 -62.05
C TYR A 188 -25.01 76.17 -60.51
N ALA A 189 -24.64 75.10 -59.80
CA ALA A 189 -24.55 75.03 -58.33
C ALA A 189 -23.13 75.35 -57.81
N ILE A 190 -23.01 75.75 -56.54
CA ILE A 190 -21.74 76.13 -55.88
C ILE A 190 -21.00 74.85 -55.41
N PRO A 191 -19.69 74.66 -55.67
CA PRO A 191 -18.92 73.52 -55.17
C PRO A 191 -18.70 73.56 -53.64
N ALA A 192 -18.75 72.39 -52.98
CA ALA A 192 -18.62 72.23 -51.52
C ALA A 192 -17.14 72.19 -51.06
N PRO A 193 -16.82 72.59 -49.81
CA PRO A 193 -15.42 72.85 -49.38
C PRO A 193 -14.59 71.68 -48.79
N PHE A 194 -15.15 70.47 -48.55
CA PHE A 194 -14.42 69.27 -48.04
C PHE A 194 -15.23 67.95 -48.19
N GLU A 195 -14.57 66.78 -48.06
CA GLU A 195 -15.15 65.41 -48.06
C GLU A 195 -14.88 64.64 -46.75
N PHE A 196 -15.67 63.58 -46.47
CA PHE A 196 -15.51 62.69 -45.29
C PHE A 196 -14.83 61.37 -45.66
N VAL A 197 -13.79 60.97 -44.91
CA VAL A 197 -13.03 59.72 -45.07
C VAL A 197 -13.12 58.90 -43.77
N ILE A 198 -13.61 57.66 -43.85
CA ILE A 198 -13.71 56.77 -42.68
C ILE A 198 -12.40 56.00 -42.53
N THR A 199 -11.78 56.10 -41.36
CA THR A 199 -10.49 55.45 -41.07
C THR A 199 -10.60 54.25 -40.12
N SER A 200 -11.80 53.90 -39.67
CA SER A 200 -12.04 52.68 -38.88
C SER A 200 -11.92 51.40 -39.73
N PRO A 201 -11.58 50.25 -39.11
CA PRO A 201 -11.72 48.92 -39.72
C PRO A 201 -13.17 48.67 -40.20
N GLU A 202 -13.39 47.62 -41.01
CA GLU A 202 -14.71 47.23 -41.56
C GLU A 202 -15.87 47.58 -40.61
N LEU A 203 -16.96 48.18 -41.12
CA LEU A 203 -18.12 48.63 -40.33
C LEU A 203 -18.93 47.45 -39.76
N ARG A 204 -18.31 46.68 -38.88
CA ARG A 204 -18.82 45.48 -38.23
C ARG A 204 -18.55 45.55 -36.73
N ALA A 205 -19.59 45.30 -35.95
CA ALA A 205 -19.52 45.23 -34.50
C ALA A 205 -20.07 43.88 -34.03
N PHE A 206 -19.52 43.35 -32.94
CA PHE A 206 -20.13 42.19 -32.29
C PHE A 206 -21.34 42.64 -31.47
N LYS A 207 -22.37 41.80 -31.44
CA LYS A 207 -23.58 42.06 -30.66
C LYS A 207 -23.22 42.36 -29.20
N ASN A 208 -23.75 43.45 -28.66
CA ASN A 208 -23.52 43.97 -27.31
C ASN A 208 -22.14 44.60 -27.04
N ASP A 209 -21.18 44.50 -27.96
CA ASP A 209 -19.88 45.18 -27.84
C ASP A 209 -20.01 46.65 -28.31
N GLY A 210 -19.08 47.49 -27.85
CA GLY A 210 -18.96 48.86 -28.31
C GLY A 210 -18.18 48.96 -29.62
N PHE A 211 -18.48 49.95 -30.45
CA PHE A 211 -17.77 50.21 -31.71
C PHE A 211 -17.32 51.66 -31.78
N THR A 212 -16.04 51.89 -32.03
CA THR A 212 -15.49 53.24 -32.18
C THR A 212 -15.34 53.60 -33.66
N LEU A 213 -16.16 54.54 -34.12
CA LEU A 213 -16.10 55.10 -35.46
C LEU A 213 -15.13 56.28 -35.51
N ASN A 214 -14.11 56.18 -36.37
CA ASN A 214 -13.12 57.22 -36.63
C ASN A 214 -13.33 57.78 -38.04
N VAL A 215 -13.41 59.10 -38.15
CA VAL A 215 -13.70 59.84 -39.37
C VAL A 215 -12.71 60.99 -39.50
N SER A 216 -12.15 61.16 -40.69
CA SER A 216 -11.30 62.29 -41.09
C SER A 216 -12.02 63.13 -42.15
N THR A 217 -11.80 64.45 -42.17
CA THR A 217 -12.28 65.34 -43.24
C THR A 217 -11.11 65.91 -44.03
N GLU A 218 -11.22 65.92 -45.36
CA GLU A 218 -10.17 66.40 -46.28
C GLU A 218 -10.72 67.50 -47.21
N GLY A 219 -10.07 68.67 -47.27
CA GLY A 219 -10.49 69.78 -48.13
C GLY A 219 -9.90 71.14 -47.75
N ASP A 220 -10.21 72.19 -48.53
CA ASP A 220 -9.64 73.54 -48.40
C ASP A 220 -10.10 74.30 -47.13
N LYS A 221 -11.25 73.92 -46.55
CA LYS A 221 -11.75 74.44 -45.26
C LYS A 221 -12.29 73.32 -44.39
N LEU A 222 -11.54 72.93 -43.38
CA LEU A 222 -11.92 71.87 -42.46
C LEU A 222 -12.98 72.34 -41.44
N PRO A 223 -14.05 71.56 -41.18
CA PRO A 223 -15.06 71.89 -40.18
C PRO A 223 -14.50 71.76 -38.75
N ALA A 224 -14.89 72.66 -37.85
CA ALA A 224 -14.54 72.57 -36.43
C ALA A 224 -15.42 71.57 -35.65
N LEU A 225 -16.61 71.22 -36.17
CA LEU A 225 -17.55 70.30 -35.55
C LEU A 225 -18.12 69.35 -36.61
N CYS A 226 -18.11 68.05 -36.32
CA CYS A 226 -18.76 66.99 -37.09
C CYS A 226 -19.82 66.32 -36.24
N TYR A 227 -20.95 65.98 -36.84
CA TYR A 227 -22.06 65.29 -36.20
C TYR A 227 -22.28 63.94 -36.86
N ILE A 228 -22.68 62.95 -36.07
CA ILE A 228 -23.21 61.69 -36.55
C ILE A 228 -24.73 61.71 -36.41
N GLU A 229 -25.43 61.28 -37.46
CA GLU A 229 -26.88 61.21 -37.55
C GLU A 229 -27.26 59.73 -37.68
N PHE A 230 -27.92 59.16 -36.67
CA PHE A 230 -28.47 57.80 -36.71
C PHE A 230 -29.86 57.81 -36.06
N GLY A 231 -30.85 57.22 -36.73
CA GLY A 231 -32.27 57.39 -36.37
C GLY A 231 -32.72 58.86 -36.50
N ASN A 232 -33.35 59.41 -35.44
CA ASN A 232 -33.78 60.82 -35.35
C ASN A 232 -32.83 61.71 -34.52
N GLN A 233 -31.66 61.18 -34.13
CA GLN A 233 -30.74 61.89 -33.24
C GLN A 233 -29.53 62.37 -34.03
N LYS A 234 -29.15 63.63 -33.78
CA LYS A 234 -27.94 64.26 -34.29
C LYS A 234 -27.00 64.52 -33.13
N VAL A 235 -25.90 63.77 -33.07
CA VAL A 235 -24.98 63.77 -31.92
C VAL A 235 -23.62 64.34 -32.35
N PRO A 236 -23.03 65.30 -31.62
CA PRO A 236 -21.70 65.80 -31.93
C PRO A 236 -20.65 64.71 -31.71
N MET A 237 -19.75 64.54 -32.69
CA MET A 237 -18.61 63.65 -32.57
C MET A 237 -17.49 64.33 -31.77
N ARG A 238 -16.68 63.54 -31.06
CA ARG A 238 -15.53 64.05 -30.30
C ARG A 238 -14.37 64.32 -31.24
N GLN A 239 -13.88 65.55 -31.27
CA GLN A 239 -12.71 65.90 -32.07
C GLN A 239 -11.42 65.37 -31.41
N THR A 240 -10.59 64.65 -32.17
CA THR A 240 -9.33 64.05 -31.72
C THR A 240 -8.10 64.71 -32.35
N GLY A 241 -8.26 65.42 -33.48
CA GLY A 241 -7.22 66.19 -34.16
C GLY A 241 -7.80 67.23 -35.13
N GLN A 242 -6.98 67.99 -35.84
CA GLN A 242 -7.48 68.86 -36.93
C GLN A 242 -8.10 68.00 -38.03
N GLY A 243 -9.41 68.17 -38.29
CA GLY A 243 -10.15 67.36 -39.26
C GLY A 243 -10.45 65.93 -38.83
N GLN A 244 -10.10 65.49 -37.61
CA GLN A 244 -10.35 64.12 -37.13
C GLN A 244 -11.38 64.06 -36.01
N PHE A 245 -12.34 63.15 -36.17
CA PHE A 245 -13.49 62.98 -35.29
C PHE A 245 -13.71 61.51 -34.95
N THR A 246 -14.09 61.27 -33.71
CA THR A 246 -14.37 59.93 -33.18
C THR A 246 -15.74 59.92 -32.52
N TYR A 247 -16.51 58.86 -32.77
CA TYR A 247 -17.76 58.57 -32.08
C TYR A 247 -17.75 57.14 -31.55
N ASN A 248 -18.15 56.94 -30.30
CA ASN A 248 -18.19 55.63 -29.68
C ASN A 248 -19.63 55.16 -29.52
N PHE A 249 -20.00 54.06 -30.18
CA PHE A 249 -21.21 53.31 -29.90
C PHE A 249 -20.96 52.46 -28.66
N GLU A 250 -21.71 52.68 -27.57
CA GLU A 250 -21.46 51.98 -26.30
C GLU A 250 -21.88 50.49 -26.33
N SER A 251 -22.97 50.15 -27.02
CA SER A 251 -23.43 48.76 -27.19
C SER A 251 -24.27 48.61 -28.45
N VAL A 252 -23.81 47.80 -29.40
CA VAL A 252 -24.48 47.62 -30.70
C VAL A 252 -25.32 46.33 -30.67
N GLN A 253 -26.64 46.46 -30.60
CA GLN A 253 -27.58 45.33 -30.48
C GLN A 253 -28.06 44.79 -31.83
N GLN A 254 -28.21 45.69 -32.81
CA GLN A 254 -28.73 45.42 -34.16
C GLN A 254 -28.06 46.37 -35.17
N ASN A 255 -28.17 46.08 -36.47
CA ASN A 255 -27.55 46.89 -37.52
C ASN A 255 -27.99 48.36 -37.43
N ILE A 256 -27.03 49.30 -37.42
CA ILE A 256 -27.30 50.73 -37.25
C ILE A 256 -26.98 51.50 -38.54
N PRO A 257 -27.98 52.03 -39.26
CA PRO A 257 -27.74 52.96 -40.36
C PRO A 257 -27.40 54.36 -39.81
N PHE A 258 -26.34 54.98 -40.33
CA PHE A 258 -25.90 56.31 -39.91
C PHE A 258 -25.37 57.16 -41.08
N GLN A 259 -25.35 58.48 -40.88
CA GLN A 259 -24.80 59.50 -41.79
C GLN A 259 -23.93 60.49 -41.01
N LEU A 260 -23.03 61.19 -41.69
CA LEU A 260 -22.16 62.20 -41.10
C LEU A 260 -22.53 63.57 -41.65
N SER A 261 -22.55 64.59 -40.79
CA SER A 261 -22.85 65.96 -41.21
C SER A 261 -21.95 66.99 -40.54
N ALA A 262 -21.42 67.92 -41.34
CA ALA A 262 -20.54 68.99 -40.86
C ALA A 262 -20.65 70.22 -41.75
N ALA A 263 -20.69 71.42 -41.17
CA ALA A 263 -20.71 72.72 -41.88
C ALA A 263 -21.67 72.80 -43.10
N GLY A 264 -22.81 72.13 -43.04
CA GLY A 264 -23.83 72.12 -44.11
C GLY A 264 -23.64 71.05 -45.20
N VAL A 265 -22.61 70.22 -45.13
CA VAL A 265 -22.32 69.09 -46.04
C VAL A 265 -22.71 67.76 -45.36
N GLN A 266 -23.33 66.84 -46.09
CA GLN A 266 -23.74 65.50 -45.62
C GLN A 266 -22.99 64.40 -46.38
N SER A 267 -22.65 63.29 -45.68
CA SER A 267 -22.08 62.10 -46.29
C SER A 267 -23.14 61.19 -46.93
N ASN A 268 -22.69 60.20 -47.71
CA ASN A 268 -23.53 59.07 -48.11
C ASN A 268 -23.99 58.26 -46.88
N PRO A 269 -25.16 57.58 -46.93
CA PRO A 269 -25.62 56.67 -45.88
C PRO A 269 -24.68 55.47 -45.72
N LEU A 270 -24.35 55.15 -44.48
CA LEU A 270 -23.45 54.07 -44.06
C LEU A 270 -24.20 53.12 -43.11
N LEU A 271 -23.78 51.86 -43.05
CA LEU A 271 -24.40 50.83 -42.20
C LEU A 271 -23.35 50.15 -41.32
N LEU A 272 -23.58 50.12 -40.02
CA LEU A 272 -22.82 49.30 -39.07
C LEU A 272 -23.51 47.93 -38.93
N GLU A 273 -22.87 46.87 -39.40
CA GLU A 273 -23.39 45.49 -39.32
C GLU A 273 -23.10 44.85 -37.95
N VAL A 274 -24.05 44.07 -37.43
CA VAL A 274 -23.91 43.33 -36.16
C VAL A 274 -23.75 41.85 -36.42
N VAL A 275 -22.69 41.26 -35.86
CA VAL A 275 -22.39 39.83 -35.92
C VAL A 275 -22.39 39.22 -34.51
N SER A 276 -22.81 37.96 -34.38
CA SER A 276 -22.80 37.24 -33.10
C SER A 276 -21.48 36.51 -32.87
N ARG A 277 -20.98 36.55 -31.63
CA ARG A 277 -19.90 35.68 -31.17
C ARG A 277 -20.46 34.30 -30.79
N PRO A 278 -19.67 33.24 -30.90
CA PRO A 278 -20.05 31.95 -30.35
C PRO A 278 -20.09 32.03 -28.81
N GLU A 279 -21.14 31.46 -28.20
CA GLU A 279 -21.38 31.49 -26.75
C GLU A 279 -21.66 30.09 -26.20
N LEU A 280 -21.19 29.82 -24.97
CA LEU A 280 -21.44 28.58 -24.23
C LEU A 280 -22.79 28.67 -23.51
N ILE A 281 -23.72 27.75 -23.78
CA ILE A 281 -25.04 27.70 -23.13
C ILE A 281 -24.99 26.82 -21.89
N ASN A 282 -24.62 25.54 -22.07
CA ASN A 282 -24.58 24.54 -21.02
C ASN A 282 -23.30 23.71 -21.13
N PHE A 283 -22.80 23.32 -19.96
CA PHE A 283 -21.53 22.64 -19.83
C PHE A 283 -21.65 21.51 -18.82
N ASN A 284 -21.77 20.26 -19.29
CA ASN A 284 -21.89 19.09 -18.42
C ASN A 284 -20.68 18.17 -18.59
N ILE A 285 -20.21 17.58 -17.50
CA ILE A 285 -19.11 16.61 -17.52
C ILE A 285 -19.58 15.31 -16.90
N GLY A 286 -19.49 14.21 -17.66
CA GLY A 286 -19.66 12.86 -17.14
C GLY A 286 -18.32 12.28 -16.68
N LEU A 287 -18.28 11.76 -15.45
CA LEU A 287 -17.12 11.12 -14.83
C LEU A 287 -17.41 9.64 -14.59
N VAL A 288 -16.61 8.78 -15.21
CA VAL A 288 -16.63 7.32 -14.95
C VAL A 288 -15.33 6.95 -14.26
N TYR A 289 -15.41 6.67 -12.97
CA TYR A 289 -14.26 6.34 -12.13
C TYR A 289 -13.77 4.90 -12.38
N PRO A 290 -12.47 4.62 -12.19
CA PRO A 290 -11.94 3.27 -12.29
C PRO A 290 -12.56 2.32 -11.26
N ALA A 291 -12.74 1.04 -11.64
CA ALA A 291 -13.45 0.05 -10.81
C ALA A 291 -12.77 -0.22 -9.45
N HIS A 292 -11.44 -0.20 -9.38
CA HIS A 292 -10.68 -0.41 -8.12
C HIS A 292 -10.97 0.66 -7.07
N THR A 293 -11.35 1.88 -7.47
CA THR A 293 -11.69 2.97 -6.54
C THR A 293 -13.04 2.82 -5.84
N GLN A 294 -13.90 1.89 -6.31
CA GLN A 294 -15.27 1.68 -5.85
C GLN A 294 -16.18 2.93 -5.84
N ARG A 295 -15.79 4.02 -6.53
CA ARG A 295 -16.59 5.25 -6.61
C ARG A 295 -17.69 5.12 -7.66
N LYS A 296 -18.87 5.67 -7.35
CA LYS A 296 -20.00 5.73 -8.29
C LYS A 296 -19.78 6.83 -9.32
N ASN A 297 -20.19 6.57 -10.56
CA ASN A 297 -20.16 7.55 -11.65
C ASN A 297 -20.92 8.83 -11.27
N GLU A 298 -20.42 9.97 -11.72
CA GLU A 298 -20.90 11.30 -11.35
C GLU A 298 -21.08 12.17 -12.60
N VAL A 299 -22.03 13.12 -12.55
CA VAL A 299 -22.21 14.13 -13.60
C VAL A 299 -22.16 15.51 -12.96
N LEU A 300 -21.22 16.33 -13.40
CA LEU A 300 -21.04 17.70 -12.95
C LEU A 300 -21.70 18.67 -13.94
N ILE A 301 -22.53 19.59 -13.43
CA ILE A 301 -23.27 20.58 -14.23
C ILE A 301 -22.63 21.95 -14.02
N ASN A 302 -22.25 22.60 -15.11
CA ASN A 302 -21.62 23.91 -15.19
C ASN A 302 -20.36 24.08 -14.30
N ASN A 303 -19.64 22.99 -14.02
CA ASN A 303 -18.38 23.01 -13.27
C ASN A 303 -17.26 22.36 -14.08
N GLY A 304 -16.30 23.16 -14.55
CA GLY A 304 -15.16 22.68 -15.33
C GLY A 304 -13.93 22.30 -14.52
N ASN A 305 -13.89 22.60 -13.23
CA ASN A 305 -12.75 22.24 -12.39
C ASN A 305 -12.94 20.84 -11.82
N LEU A 306 -12.05 19.93 -12.19
CA LEU A 306 -12.14 18.51 -11.86
C LEU A 306 -11.10 18.11 -10.81
N ASN A 307 -11.51 17.31 -9.84
CA ASN A 307 -10.60 16.63 -8.92
C ASN A 307 -10.93 15.13 -8.92
N VAL A 308 -10.18 14.34 -9.68
CA VAL A 308 -10.51 12.96 -10.00
C VAL A 308 -9.31 12.03 -9.81
N PRO A 309 -9.52 10.74 -9.46
CA PRO A 309 -8.47 9.73 -9.48
C PRO A 309 -7.89 9.55 -10.88
N GLU A 310 -6.63 9.12 -10.94
CA GLU A 310 -5.97 8.71 -12.18
C GLU A 310 -6.82 7.68 -12.93
N GLY A 311 -6.80 7.71 -14.27
CA GLY A 311 -7.55 6.80 -15.13
C GLY A 311 -9.05 7.05 -15.23
N THR A 312 -9.58 8.09 -14.58
CA THR A 312 -10.99 8.48 -14.72
C THR A 312 -11.28 8.89 -16.17
N LYS A 313 -12.33 8.30 -16.75
CA LYS A 313 -12.81 8.68 -18.09
C LYS A 313 -13.71 9.90 -17.97
N ILE A 314 -13.35 10.96 -18.69
CA ILE A 314 -14.03 12.26 -18.65
C ILE A 314 -14.70 12.48 -20.00
N THR A 315 -16.00 12.78 -19.97
CA THR A 315 -16.82 13.08 -21.15
C THR A 315 -17.39 14.49 -21.02
N TRP A 316 -16.95 15.40 -21.88
CA TRP A 316 -17.52 16.75 -21.97
C TRP A 316 -18.74 16.74 -22.89
N ASN A 317 -19.83 17.33 -22.40
CA ASN A 317 -21.12 17.46 -23.06
C ASN A 317 -21.47 18.95 -23.11
N ILE A 318 -21.25 19.57 -24.27
CA ILE A 318 -21.26 21.04 -24.41
C ILE A 318 -22.35 21.47 -25.38
N SER A 319 -23.22 22.38 -24.93
CA SER A 319 -24.23 23.06 -25.76
C SER A 319 -23.83 24.50 -26.00
N THR A 320 -23.89 24.96 -27.24
CA THR A 320 -23.41 26.29 -27.67
C THR A 320 -24.46 27.05 -28.49
N SER A 321 -24.23 28.36 -28.69
CA SER A 321 -25.01 29.22 -29.58
C SER A 321 -24.13 29.84 -30.67
N THR A 322 -24.64 29.91 -31.90
CA THR A 322 -23.96 30.42 -33.10
C THR A 322 -22.50 29.96 -33.25
N THR A 323 -22.20 28.68 -32.98
CA THR A 323 -20.84 28.11 -33.01
C THR A 323 -20.68 27.08 -34.13
N ASP A 324 -19.60 27.19 -34.90
CA ASP A 324 -19.30 26.25 -36.00
C ASP A 324 -18.31 25.16 -35.56
N ASN A 325 -17.35 25.49 -34.70
CA ASN A 325 -16.35 24.55 -34.19
C ASN A 325 -16.06 24.80 -32.70
N VAL A 326 -15.78 23.72 -31.97
CA VAL A 326 -15.33 23.76 -30.58
C VAL A 326 -14.09 22.90 -30.39
N ASN A 327 -13.05 23.53 -29.85
CA ASN A 327 -11.77 22.90 -29.59
C ASN A 327 -11.48 22.87 -28.09
N LEU A 328 -11.08 21.71 -27.58
CA LEU A 328 -10.51 21.56 -26.24
C LEU A 328 -8.98 21.57 -26.34
N ALA A 329 -8.36 22.63 -25.84
CA ALA A 329 -6.91 22.73 -25.80
C ALA A 329 -6.39 22.34 -24.40
N PHE A 330 -5.55 21.31 -24.33
CA PHE A 330 -4.88 20.83 -23.12
C PHE A 330 -3.42 21.32 -23.13
N GLY A 331 -3.10 22.37 -22.37
CA GLY A 331 -1.78 23.00 -22.37
C GLY A 331 -1.39 23.64 -23.72
N ILE A 332 -0.10 23.57 -24.08
CA ILE A 332 0.49 24.25 -25.26
C ILE A 332 0.46 23.36 -26.52
N ASP A 333 0.43 22.04 -26.38
CA ASP A 333 0.75 21.10 -27.47
C ASP A 333 -0.39 20.16 -27.91
N SER A 334 -1.53 20.10 -27.20
CA SER A 334 -2.60 19.14 -27.49
C SER A 334 -3.96 19.82 -27.66
N VAL A 335 -4.53 19.74 -28.86
CA VAL A 335 -5.87 20.24 -29.16
C VAL A 335 -6.74 19.07 -29.63
N ILE A 336 -7.86 18.87 -28.97
CA ILE A 336 -8.88 17.90 -29.34
C ILE A 336 -10.06 18.67 -29.94
N GLU A 337 -10.29 18.48 -31.23
CA GLU A 337 -11.50 18.97 -31.89
C GLU A 337 -12.70 18.12 -31.45
N MET A 338 -13.78 18.78 -31.00
CA MET A 338 -14.94 18.06 -30.47
C MET A 338 -15.86 17.61 -31.61
N ALA A 339 -16.41 16.40 -31.49
CA ALA A 339 -17.30 15.86 -32.51
C ALA A 339 -18.69 16.51 -32.43
N TYR A 340 -19.12 17.13 -33.54
CA TYR A 340 -20.47 17.64 -33.69
C TYR A 340 -21.47 16.49 -33.77
N THR A 341 -22.41 16.43 -32.83
CA THR A 341 -23.24 15.23 -32.64
C THR A 341 -24.66 15.37 -33.21
N THR A 342 -25.21 16.58 -33.37
CA THR A 342 -26.56 16.84 -33.93
C THR A 342 -26.75 18.33 -34.27
N ASP A 343 -27.74 18.67 -35.13
CA ASP A 343 -28.13 20.04 -35.60
C ASP A 343 -28.41 21.10 -34.50
N ASN A 344 -28.31 20.73 -33.22
CA ASN A 344 -28.63 21.54 -32.04
C ASN A 344 -27.39 22.18 -31.37
N GLN A 345 -26.27 22.34 -32.09
CA GLN A 345 -25.03 22.95 -31.55
C GLN A 345 -24.47 22.24 -30.32
N TYR A 346 -24.50 20.91 -30.37
CA TYR A 346 -24.06 20.02 -29.31
C TYR A 346 -22.76 19.30 -29.70
N PHE A 347 -21.79 19.33 -28.80
CA PHE A 347 -20.44 18.82 -29.02
C PHE A 347 -20.03 17.88 -27.88
N VAL A 348 -19.36 16.78 -28.24
CA VAL A 348 -18.88 15.78 -27.29
C VAL A 348 -17.41 15.47 -27.52
N ALA A 349 -16.66 15.38 -26.42
CA ALA A 349 -15.28 14.90 -26.42
C ALA A 349 -15.01 14.02 -25.20
N ASN A 350 -14.11 13.05 -25.37
CA ASN A 350 -13.74 12.10 -24.33
C ASN A 350 -12.22 12.12 -24.12
N THR A 351 -11.78 12.08 -22.87
CA THR A 351 -10.37 11.87 -22.53
C THR A 351 -10.22 11.02 -21.27
N ILE A 352 -8.99 10.65 -20.94
CA ILE A 352 -8.64 9.96 -19.70
C ILE A 352 -7.72 10.87 -18.89
N ALA A 353 -8.04 11.07 -17.61
CA ALA A 353 -7.19 11.82 -16.70
C ALA A 353 -5.93 11.01 -16.33
N THR A 354 -4.76 11.42 -16.81
CA THR A 354 -3.47 10.79 -16.49
C THR A 354 -2.50 11.71 -15.75
N LYS A 355 -2.68 13.03 -15.86
CA LYS A 355 -1.83 14.02 -15.20
C LYS A 355 -2.57 15.33 -14.96
N ASN A 356 -2.06 16.10 -14.01
CA ASN A 356 -2.54 17.46 -13.74
C ASN A 356 -2.40 18.32 -15.00
N THR A 357 -3.53 18.81 -15.51
CA THR A 357 -3.57 19.50 -16.80
C THR A 357 -4.57 20.66 -16.75
N GLU A 358 -4.15 21.81 -17.25
CA GLU A 358 -5.06 22.92 -17.53
C GLU A 358 -5.65 22.76 -18.93
N TYR A 359 -6.94 23.05 -19.09
CA TYR A 359 -7.60 23.00 -20.39
C TYR A 359 -8.46 24.23 -20.67
N PHE A 360 -8.55 24.57 -21.95
CA PHE A 360 -9.30 25.71 -22.48
C PHE A 360 -10.39 25.23 -23.44
N ILE A 361 -11.55 25.84 -23.35
CA ILE A 361 -12.65 25.62 -24.30
C ILE A 361 -12.68 26.79 -25.27
N ASN A 362 -12.28 26.56 -26.52
CA ASN A 362 -12.25 27.58 -27.55
C ASN A 362 -13.44 27.37 -28.48
N LEU A 363 -14.34 28.36 -28.53
CA LEU A 363 -15.49 28.37 -29.42
C LEU A 363 -15.19 29.27 -30.61
N ALA A 364 -15.44 28.80 -31.82
CA ALA A 364 -15.21 29.57 -33.04
C ALA A 364 -16.40 29.49 -33.99
N ASN A 365 -16.69 30.62 -34.65
CA ASN A 365 -17.55 30.68 -35.83
C ASN A 365 -16.87 31.51 -36.94
N LYS A 366 -17.50 31.62 -38.11
CA LYS A 366 -16.98 32.41 -39.24
C LYS A 366 -16.66 33.88 -38.92
N ASN A 367 -17.29 34.46 -37.91
CA ASN A 367 -17.21 35.89 -37.59
C ASN A 367 -16.23 36.19 -36.44
N GLY A 368 -15.85 35.22 -35.62
CA GLY A 368 -14.91 35.40 -34.51
C GLY A 368 -14.94 34.28 -33.47
N THR A 369 -14.21 34.49 -32.38
CA THR A 369 -14.12 33.58 -31.23
C THR A 369 -14.97 34.07 -30.05
N ASN A 370 -15.15 33.20 -29.06
CA ASN A 370 -15.79 33.54 -27.79
C ASN A 370 -15.11 34.74 -27.11
N ARG A 371 -15.89 35.46 -26.30
CA ARG A 371 -15.48 36.71 -25.64
C ARG A 371 -14.60 36.45 -24.40
N ASP A 372 -15.00 35.52 -23.55
CA ASP A 372 -14.33 35.22 -22.29
C ASP A 372 -13.46 33.96 -22.42
N ASP A 373 -12.31 33.95 -21.77
CA ASP A 373 -11.41 32.79 -21.73
C ASP A 373 -11.99 31.71 -20.80
N LEU A 374 -12.47 30.62 -21.39
CA LEU A 374 -13.03 29.48 -20.67
C LEU A 374 -11.91 28.53 -20.20
N LYS A 375 -11.21 28.93 -19.14
CA LYS A 375 -10.08 28.18 -18.54
C LYS A 375 -10.52 27.32 -17.35
N TYR A 376 -10.10 26.05 -17.35
CA TYR A 376 -10.37 25.09 -16.28
C TYR A 376 -9.15 24.21 -15.98
N TYR A 377 -9.20 23.47 -14.87
CA TYR A 377 -8.13 22.53 -14.49
C TYR A 377 -8.65 21.13 -14.16
N ILE A 378 -7.83 20.14 -14.45
CA ILE A 378 -7.98 18.75 -14.03
C ILE A 378 -6.88 18.47 -13.02
N ASN A 379 -7.25 18.29 -11.75
CA ASN A 379 -6.38 17.79 -10.71
C ASN A 379 -6.56 16.28 -10.58
N VAL A 380 -5.46 15.55 -10.71
CA VAL A 380 -5.41 14.09 -10.68
C VAL A 380 -4.82 13.65 -9.35
N THR A 381 -5.59 12.89 -8.58
CA THR A 381 -5.07 12.21 -7.38
C THR A 381 -4.45 10.89 -7.78
N PHE A 382 -3.13 10.78 -7.65
CA PHE A 382 -2.37 9.56 -7.93
C PHE A 382 -2.57 8.52 -6.83
N ASP A 383 -2.64 7.27 -7.24
CA ASP A 383 -2.69 6.10 -6.37
C ASP A 383 -1.31 5.88 -5.70
N LEU A 384 -1.28 5.67 -4.39
CA LEU A 384 -0.06 5.56 -3.60
C LEU A 384 0.43 4.10 -3.52
N PHE A 385 1.64 3.91 -2.98
CA PHE A 385 2.12 2.55 -2.67
C PHE A 385 1.52 2.09 -1.34
N PRO A 386 1.24 0.78 -1.18
CA PRO A 386 0.72 0.25 0.06
C PRO A 386 1.76 0.40 1.18
N THR A 387 1.31 0.73 2.38
CA THR A 387 2.15 0.77 3.57
C THR A 387 2.17 -0.59 4.26
N LEU A 388 3.34 -1.04 4.73
CA LEU A 388 3.52 -2.37 5.33
C LEU A 388 4.43 -2.28 6.57
N GLY A 389 3.92 -2.71 7.72
CA GLY A 389 4.67 -2.88 8.96
C GLY A 389 4.65 -4.33 9.41
N VAL A 390 5.82 -4.94 9.57
CA VAL A 390 5.97 -6.37 9.90
C VAL A 390 6.91 -6.56 11.09
N ALA A 391 6.49 -7.40 12.03
CA ALA A 391 7.27 -7.92 13.12
C ALA A 391 7.53 -9.43 12.92
N PHE A 392 8.77 -9.82 13.19
CA PHE A 392 9.22 -11.21 13.16
C PHE A 392 9.57 -11.58 14.59
N ILE A 393 8.85 -12.54 15.16
CA ILE A 393 9.04 -12.97 16.54
C ILE A 393 9.42 -14.44 16.53
N LEU A 394 10.67 -14.71 16.93
CA LEU A 394 11.23 -16.04 17.01
C LEU A 394 11.03 -16.61 18.41
N ASP A 395 10.60 -17.87 18.50
CA ASP A 395 10.71 -18.63 19.73
C ASP A 395 12.19 -18.91 20.04
N THR A 396 12.76 -18.20 21.01
CA THR A 396 14.15 -18.38 21.43
C THR A 396 14.34 -19.49 22.46
N VAL A 397 13.26 -20.10 22.95
CA VAL A 397 13.30 -21.15 23.99
C VAL A 397 13.35 -22.54 23.35
N TYR A 398 12.43 -22.82 22.42
CA TYR A 398 12.33 -24.12 21.75
C TYR A 398 12.60 -24.06 20.24
N TYR A 399 12.75 -22.86 19.66
CA TYR A 399 12.88 -22.65 18.22
C TYR A 399 11.83 -23.43 17.43
N GLU A 400 10.57 -23.41 17.90
CA GLU A 400 9.47 -24.16 17.27
C GLU A 400 8.94 -23.49 16.01
N SER A 401 8.78 -22.18 16.07
CA SER A 401 8.20 -21.41 14.99
C SER A 401 8.68 -19.97 14.96
N LEU A 402 8.57 -19.37 13.77
CA LEU A 402 8.71 -17.95 13.54
C LEU A 402 7.31 -17.37 13.33
N LEU A 403 6.85 -16.54 14.26
CA LEU A 403 5.61 -15.80 14.10
C LEU A 403 5.88 -14.54 13.29
N ILE A 404 5.23 -14.43 12.14
CA ILE A 404 5.25 -13.25 11.28
C ILE A 404 3.92 -12.55 11.45
N THR A 405 3.93 -11.36 12.01
CA THR A 405 2.71 -10.57 12.22
C THR A 405 2.91 -9.15 11.76
N GLY A 406 1.84 -8.49 11.32
CA GLY A 406 1.95 -7.14 10.82
C GLY A 406 0.62 -6.52 10.42
N GLN A 407 0.72 -5.29 9.95
CA GLN A 407 -0.37 -4.55 9.36
C GLN A 407 0.03 -4.00 8.01
N SER A 408 -0.88 -4.07 7.04
CA SER A 408 -0.79 -3.33 5.78
C SER A 408 -1.94 -2.34 5.68
N ALA A 409 -1.71 -1.20 5.02
CA ALA A 409 -2.75 -0.21 4.78
C ALA A 409 -2.54 0.49 3.44
N ASP A 410 -3.64 0.75 2.75
CA ASP A 410 -3.68 1.30 1.39
C ASP A 410 -4.93 2.17 1.21
N ASP A 411 -4.89 3.12 0.27
CA ASP A 411 -5.98 4.06 -0.01
C ASP A 411 -7.13 3.47 -0.85
N TYR A 412 -6.86 2.46 -1.68
CA TYR A 412 -7.87 1.76 -2.48
C TYR A 412 -7.96 0.25 -2.20
N GLY A 413 -7.02 -0.30 -1.44
CA GLY A 413 -7.07 -1.63 -0.86
C GLY A 413 -5.97 -2.57 -1.37
N ILE A 414 -5.68 -3.62 -0.59
CA ILE A 414 -4.66 -4.61 -0.92
C ILE A 414 -5.26 -5.73 -1.76
N ALA A 415 -4.65 -6.03 -2.91
CA ALA A 415 -5.07 -7.12 -3.79
C ALA A 415 -4.48 -8.46 -3.36
N THR A 416 -3.18 -8.50 -3.07
CA THR A 416 -2.48 -9.74 -2.68
C THR A 416 -1.43 -9.47 -1.61
N MET A 417 -1.20 -10.47 -0.77
CA MET A 417 -0.11 -10.44 0.19
C MET A 417 0.53 -11.82 0.26
N SER A 418 1.85 -11.87 0.32
CA SER A 418 2.60 -13.13 0.33
C SER A 418 3.86 -13.05 1.17
N ILE A 419 4.29 -14.18 1.71
CA ILE A 419 5.56 -14.35 2.40
C ILE A 419 6.47 -15.15 1.47
N THR A 420 7.54 -14.52 1.01
CA THR A 420 8.60 -15.19 0.27
C THR A 420 9.61 -15.73 1.28
N GLN A 421 9.78 -17.04 1.28
CA GLN A 421 10.83 -17.76 2.00
C GLN A 421 11.92 -18.12 0.99
N THR A 422 13.15 -17.72 1.26
CA THR A 422 14.33 -18.02 0.43
C THR A 422 15.32 -18.85 1.25
N GLY A 423 15.78 -19.98 0.70
CA GLY A 423 16.63 -20.95 1.39
C GLY A 423 16.88 -22.17 0.48
N SER A 424 16.73 -23.38 1.03
CA SER A 424 16.90 -24.64 0.27
C SER A 424 15.84 -24.87 -0.82
N THR A 425 14.60 -24.42 -0.58
CA THR A 425 13.55 -24.29 -1.60
C THR A 425 12.86 -22.94 -1.48
N ASP A 426 12.79 -22.22 -2.58
CA ASP A 426 12.07 -20.94 -2.62
C ASP A 426 10.57 -21.22 -2.63
N THR A 427 9.89 -20.80 -1.57
CA THR A 427 8.44 -20.93 -1.45
C THR A 427 7.79 -19.56 -1.27
N ASN A 428 6.62 -19.41 -1.85
CA ASN A 428 5.83 -18.19 -1.70
C ASN A 428 4.48 -18.55 -1.09
N ILE A 429 4.26 -18.11 0.14
CA ILE A 429 3.08 -18.43 0.93
C ILE A 429 2.08 -17.27 0.78
N SER A 430 0.94 -17.53 0.14
CA SER A 430 -0.12 -16.52 -0.02
C SER A 430 -0.90 -16.33 1.27
N LEU A 431 -1.09 -15.08 1.69
CA LEU A 431 -1.90 -14.70 2.84
C LEU A 431 -3.29 -14.22 2.37
N THR A 432 -4.33 -14.57 3.12
CA THR A 432 -5.71 -14.20 2.82
C THR A 432 -5.93 -12.72 3.10
N VAL A 433 -6.29 -11.95 2.07
CA VAL A 433 -6.61 -10.51 2.17
C VAL A 433 -8.09 -10.26 1.90
N ASN A 434 -8.68 -9.33 2.67
CA ASN A 434 -10.02 -8.83 2.40
C ASN A 434 -9.93 -7.56 1.52
N PRO A 435 -10.33 -7.61 0.24
CA PRO A 435 -10.15 -6.49 -0.69
C PRO A 435 -11.00 -5.25 -0.36
N ASN A 436 -11.99 -5.37 0.54
CA ASN A 436 -12.83 -4.23 0.96
C ASN A 436 -12.27 -3.47 2.17
N SER A 437 -11.18 -3.94 2.78
CA SER A 437 -10.59 -3.28 3.94
C SER A 437 -9.40 -2.42 3.55
N LEU A 438 -9.41 -1.15 3.97
CA LEU A 438 -8.28 -0.22 3.78
C LEU A 438 -7.09 -0.54 4.70
N LYS A 439 -7.32 -1.33 5.75
CA LYS A 439 -6.29 -1.83 6.68
C LYS A 439 -6.44 -3.33 6.83
N HIS A 440 -5.33 -4.04 6.85
CA HIS A 440 -5.34 -5.49 6.96
C HIS A 440 -4.29 -5.94 7.98
N LEU A 441 -4.76 -6.57 9.05
CA LEU A 441 -3.91 -7.23 10.04
C LEU A 441 -3.69 -8.67 9.60
N PHE A 442 -2.46 -9.15 9.72
CA PHE A 442 -2.14 -10.54 9.45
C PHE A 442 -1.21 -11.12 10.49
N TYR A 443 -1.32 -12.42 10.65
CA TYR A 443 -0.39 -13.24 11.39
C TYR A 443 -0.25 -14.57 10.65
N HIS A 444 0.97 -15.09 10.63
CA HIS A 444 1.29 -16.37 10.03
C HIS A 444 2.43 -17.00 10.81
N GLU A 445 2.27 -18.28 11.15
CA GLU A 445 3.26 -19.04 11.90
C GLU A 445 4.03 -19.95 10.93
N ILE A 446 5.34 -19.76 10.84
CA ILE A 446 6.21 -20.62 10.05
C ILE A 446 6.86 -21.64 10.99
N PRO A 447 6.55 -22.95 10.86
CA PRO A 447 7.18 -23.96 11.69
C PRO A 447 8.66 -24.11 11.33
N ILE A 448 9.52 -24.17 12.34
CA ILE A 448 10.95 -24.37 12.15
C ILE A 448 11.24 -25.88 12.09
N THR A 449 11.55 -26.39 10.90
CA THR A 449 11.81 -27.82 10.67
C THR A 449 13.27 -28.19 10.93
N LYS A 450 13.52 -29.47 11.26
CA LYS A 450 14.88 -30.02 11.49
C LYS A 450 15.84 -29.79 10.31
N GLU A 451 15.32 -29.69 9.09
CA GLU A 451 16.10 -29.39 7.89
C GLU A 451 16.68 -27.96 7.91
N MET A 452 15.96 -27.00 8.49
CA MET A 452 16.43 -25.63 8.63
C MET A 452 17.55 -25.48 9.68
N PHE A 453 17.65 -26.39 10.65
CA PHE A 453 18.76 -26.43 11.62
C PHE A 453 20.07 -26.98 11.02
N ASN A 454 19.96 -27.93 10.08
CA ASN A 454 21.12 -28.63 9.51
C ASN A 454 21.64 -27.98 8.21
N SER A 455 20.95 -26.96 7.72
CA SER A 455 21.28 -26.19 6.53
C SER A 455 22.46 -25.24 6.80
N LYS A 456 23.48 -25.24 5.93
CA LYS A 456 24.49 -24.16 5.90
C LYS A 456 23.93 -22.87 5.26
N GLU A 457 22.75 -22.93 4.64
CA GLU A 457 22.11 -21.82 3.96
C GLU A 457 21.23 -21.03 4.93
N LEU A 458 21.36 -19.70 4.89
CA LEU A 458 20.58 -18.78 5.70
C LEU A 458 19.14 -18.72 5.16
N HIS A 459 18.17 -19.12 5.96
CA HIS A 459 16.77 -18.96 5.64
C HIS A 459 16.36 -17.50 5.82
N THR A 460 15.81 -16.88 4.78
CA THR A 460 15.35 -15.50 4.81
C THR A 460 13.87 -15.38 4.51
N PHE A 461 13.21 -14.44 5.17
CA PHE A 461 11.77 -14.22 5.07
C PHE A 461 11.50 -12.76 4.71
N GLN A 462 10.66 -12.56 3.70
CA GLN A 462 10.21 -11.24 3.26
C GLN A 462 8.72 -11.26 2.98
N VAL A 463 7.98 -10.32 3.57
CA VAL A 463 6.56 -10.14 3.28
C VAL A 463 6.41 -9.11 2.16
N ARG A 464 5.56 -9.39 1.18
CA ARG A 464 5.21 -8.48 0.09
C ARG A 464 3.71 -8.26 0.07
N ALA A 465 3.29 -7.00 -0.03
CA ALA A 465 1.91 -6.59 -0.20
C ALA A 465 1.78 -5.81 -1.50
N SER A 466 0.79 -6.14 -2.32
CA SER A 466 0.51 -5.51 -3.60
C SER A 466 -0.87 -4.88 -3.60
N ASP A 467 -0.97 -3.64 -4.08
CA ASP A 467 -2.22 -2.90 -4.20
C ASP A 467 -3.11 -3.43 -5.36
N ASN A 468 -4.29 -2.83 -5.49
CA ASN A 468 -5.25 -3.13 -6.55
C ASN A 468 -5.20 -2.14 -7.73
N ASP A 469 -4.10 -1.38 -7.92
CA ASP A 469 -3.96 -0.42 -9.02
C ASP A 469 -4.02 -1.14 -10.37
N GLN A 470 -5.12 -0.90 -11.11
CA GLN A 470 -5.36 -1.48 -12.43
C GLN A 470 -4.77 -0.66 -13.58
N ILE A 471 -4.40 0.59 -13.33
CA ILE A 471 -3.97 1.54 -14.37
C ILE A 471 -2.47 1.41 -14.61
N ASN A 472 -1.69 1.44 -13.53
CA ASN A 472 -0.23 1.32 -13.59
C ASN A 472 0.27 -0.12 -13.39
N GLY A 473 -0.65 -1.02 -13.01
CA GLY A 473 -0.35 -2.38 -12.53
C GLY A 473 -0.04 -2.39 -11.03
N SER A 474 -0.31 -3.52 -10.38
CA SER A 474 -0.22 -3.64 -8.92
C SER A 474 1.14 -3.22 -8.39
N LYS A 475 1.19 -2.11 -7.65
CA LYS A 475 2.42 -1.65 -7.01
C LYS A 475 2.63 -2.46 -5.74
N THR A 476 3.89 -2.78 -5.46
CA THR A 476 4.24 -3.73 -4.40
C THR A 476 5.20 -3.09 -3.41
N THR A 477 4.90 -3.25 -2.12
CA THR A 477 5.78 -2.87 -1.02
C THR A 477 6.25 -4.13 -0.29
N SER A 478 7.55 -4.18 0.01
CA SER A 478 8.19 -5.32 0.67
C SER A 478 8.70 -4.95 2.05
N SER A 479 8.64 -5.88 3.00
CA SER A 479 9.25 -5.73 4.32
C SER A 479 10.78 -5.78 4.23
N ARG A 480 11.45 -5.40 5.33
CA ARG A 480 12.85 -5.78 5.54
C ARG A 480 12.99 -7.30 5.47
N ILE A 481 14.11 -7.77 4.94
CA ILE A 481 14.44 -9.19 4.91
C ILE A 481 14.81 -9.59 6.33
N TYR A 482 14.08 -10.54 6.90
CA TYR A 482 14.45 -11.17 8.17
C TYR A 482 15.29 -12.40 7.88
N THR A 483 16.49 -12.47 8.48
CA THR A 483 17.35 -13.64 8.37
C THR A 483 17.18 -14.47 9.63
N LEU A 484 16.72 -15.71 9.49
CA LEU A 484 16.60 -16.64 10.61
C LEU A 484 17.99 -17.12 11.00
N GLN A 485 18.51 -16.58 12.10
CA GLN A 485 19.74 -17.02 12.72
C GLN A 485 19.40 -18.01 13.83
N ILE A 486 19.61 -19.28 13.54
CA ILE A 486 19.48 -20.36 14.52
C ILE A 486 20.86 -20.58 15.14
N PRO A 487 20.98 -20.73 16.47
CA PRO A 487 22.25 -21.08 17.11
C PRO A 487 22.81 -22.36 16.50
N ALA A 488 24.14 -22.47 16.41
CA ALA A 488 24.77 -23.70 15.96
C ALA A 488 24.38 -24.86 16.89
N SER A 489 24.40 -26.10 16.38
CA SER A 489 24.15 -27.30 17.20
C SER A 489 25.04 -27.38 18.44
N ILE A 490 26.23 -26.76 18.40
CA ILE A 490 27.18 -26.63 19.52
C ILE A 490 26.64 -25.74 20.65
N ASP A 491 25.99 -24.61 20.33
CA ASP A 491 25.42 -23.72 21.35
C ASP A 491 24.19 -24.34 22.02
N LEU A 492 23.41 -25.10 21.25
CA LEU A 492 22.23 -25.82 21.75
C LEU A 492 22.62 -26.99 22.66
N THR A 493 23.63 -27.78 22.28
CA THR A 493 24.16 -28.85 23.14
C THR A 493 24.78 -28.29 24.42
N ALA A 494 25.44 -27.13 24.36
CA ALA A 494 25.91 -26.43 25.56
C ALA A 494 24.75 -25.96 26.47
N ASN A 495 23.66 -25.43 25.90
CA ASN A 495 22.46 -25.05 26.67
C ASN A 495 21.82 -26.27 27.36
N VAL A 496 21.65 -27.38 26.65
CA VAL A 496 21.13 -28.63 27.22
C VAL A 496 22.06 -29.16 28.31
N LYS A 497 23.39 -29.10 28.11
CA LYS A 497 24.38 -29.52 29.12
C LYS A 497 24.30 -28.65 30.38
N SER A 498 24.23 -27.33 30.25
CA SER A 498 24.06 -26.41 31.39
C SER A 498 22.75 -26.69 32.12
N SER A 499 21.63 -26.72 31.39
CA SER A 499 20.31 -26.97 31.97
C SER A 499 20.25 -28.33 32.68
N THR A 500 20.90 -29.37 32.14
CA THR A 500 20.99 -30.68 32.80
C THR A 500 21.79 -30.60 34.11
N ALA A 501 22.88 -29.83 34.15
CA ALA A 501 23.67 -29.64 35.36
C ALA A 501 22.94 -28.80 36.42
N ASP A 502 22.23 -27.75 36.00
CA ASP A 502 21.41 -26.91 36.87
C ASP A 502 20.27 -27.72 37.48
N THR A 503 19.53 -28.50 36.68
CA THR A 503 18.49 -29.42 37.17
C THR A 503 19.02 -30.46 38.16
N GLN A 504 20.23 -31.02 37.94
CA GLN A 504 20.85 -31.93 38.92
C GLN A 504 21.08 -31.24 40.26
N LYS A 505 21.67 -30.04 40.22
CA LYS A 505 22.02 -29.26 41.40
C LYS A 505 20.76 -28.84 42.17
N ASP A 506 19.71 -28.45 41.47
CA ASP A 506 18.46 -28.02 42.11
C ASP A 506 17.76 -29.21 42.78
N LEU A 507 17.83 -30.40 42.18
CA LEU A 507 17.35 -31.64 42.78
C LEU A 507 18.17 -32.06 44.02
N GLU A 508 19.50 -31.91 43.97
CA GLU A 508 20.40 -32.11 45.13
C GLU A 508 20.09 -31.13 46.27
N GLN A 509 19.91 -29.84 45.96
CA GLN A 509 19.53 -28.83 46.94
C GLN A 509 18.15 -29.09 47.55
N LEU A 510 17.19 -29.55 46.74
CA LEU A 510 15.86 -29.91 47.21
C LEU A 510 15.91 -31.07 48.20
N LEU A 511 16.71 -32.10 47.89
CA LEU A 511 16.96 -33.23 48.76
C LEU A 511 17.60 -32.79 50.09
N ASP A 512 18.62 -31.92 50.05
CA ASP A 512 19.28 -31.41 51.25
C ASP A 512 18.31 -30.61 52.13
N LYS A 513 17.48 -29.74 51.54
CA LYS A 513 16.44 -29.01 52.28
C LYS A 513 15.40 -29.93 52.92
N ASN A 514 15.00 -31.00 52.23
CA ASN A 514 14.07 -31.98 52.81
C ASN A 514 14.74 -32.79 53.95
N LYS A 515 16.03 -33.14 53.84
CA LYS A 515 16.80 -33.72 54.95
C LYS A 515 16.86 -32.80 56.17
N GLU A 516 17.10 -31.51 55.97
CA GLU A 516 17.06 -30.52 57.05
C GLU A 516 15.69 -30.41 57.71
N LEU A 517 14.61 -30.47 56.92
CA LEU A 517 13.24 -30.50 57.42
C LEU A 517 12.95 -31.76 58.24
N ASN A 518 13.36 -32.94 57.76
CA ASN A 518 13.21 -34.21 58.48
C ASN A 518 13.93 -34.20 59.83
N ASN A 519 15.20 -33.78 59.85
CA ASN A 519 15.96 -33.65 61.09
C ASN A 519 15.31 -32.66 62.07
N SER A 520 14.71 -31.59 61.55
CA SER A 520 13.99 -30.60 62.36
C SER A 520 12.70 -31.19 62.95
N LEU A 521 11.94 -31.97 62.17
CA LEU A 521 10.74 -32.66 62.62
C LEU A 521 11.04 -33.71 63.70
N GLU A 522 12.09 -34.50 63.52
CA GLU A 522 12.55 -35.49 64.50
C GLU A 522 12.92 -34.81 65.83
N ALA A 523 13.74 -33.75 65.77
CA ALA A 523 14.12 -32.99 66.96
C ALA A 523 12.91 -32.34 67.66
N ILE A 524 11.91 -31.89 66.90
CA ILE A 524 10.66 -31.37 67.47
C ILE A 524 9.87 -32.52 68.12
N GLN A 525 9.76 -33.68 67.48
CA GLN A 525 9.04 -34.84 68.01
C GLN A 525 9.62 -35.29 69.36
N GLU A 526 10.96 -35.39 69.48
CA GLU A 526 11.63 -35.69 70.75
C GLU A 526 11.33 -34.65 71.83
N ARG A 527 11.40 -33.36 71.48
CA ARG A 527 11.09 -32.27 72.41
C ARG A 527 9.64 -32.35 72.88
N LEU A 528 8.69 -32.52 71.95
CA LEU A 528 7.27 -32.61 72.27
C LEU A 528 6.97 -33.79 73.21
N ARG A 529 7.64 -34.94 73.07
CA ARG A 529 7.48 -36.10 73.97
C ARG A 529 7.84 -35.80 75.43
N SER A 530 8.78 -34.88 75.66
CA SER A 530 9.25 -34.50 77.00
C SER A 530 8.38 -33.43 77.69
N GLN A 531 7.54 -32.72 76.92
CA GLN A 531 6.78 -31.57 77.41
C GLN A 531 5.35 -31.94 77.80
N LYS A 532 4.78 -31.20 78.74
CA LYS A 532 3.35 -31.31 79.12
C LYS A 532 2.46 -30.31 78.37
N GLU A 533 3.02 -29.18 77.94
CA GLU A 533 2.33 -28.12 77.22
C GLU A 533 3.26 -27.49 76.17
N LEU A 534 2.66 -27.01 75.08
CA LEU A 534 3.38 -26.39 73.97
C LEU A 534 3.85 -24.97 74.33
N GLN A 535 5.17 -24.74 74.44
CA GLN A 535 5.72 -23.42 74.74
C GLN A 535 5.88 -22.58 73.46
N TRP A 536 6.21 -21.29 73.64
CA TRP A 536 6.41 -20.37 72.52
C TRP A 536 7.56 -20.80 71.60
N GLN A 537 8.62 -21.40 72.16
CA GLN A 537 9.77 -21.90 71.42
C GLN A 537 9.38 -23.02 70.45
N GLU A 538 8.60 -24.02 70.88
CA GLU A 538 8.14 -25.10 69.98
C GLU A 538 7.17 -24.58 68.92
N LYS A 539 6.31 -23.61 69.26
CA LYS A 539 5.45 -22.94 68.27
C LYS A 539 6.26 -22.24 67.18
N GLN A 540 7.39 -21.63 67.54
CA GLN A 540 8.25 -20.98 66.57
C GLN A 540 8.92 -22.01 65.65
N LEU A 541 9.43 -23.12 66.21
CA LEU A 541 10.02 -24.21 65.42
C LEU A 541 9.01 -24.84 64.45
N LEU A 542 7.76 -25.06 64.89
CA LEU A 542 6.69 -25.58 64.03
C LEU A 542 6.28 -24.59 62.92
N LYS A 543 6.36 -23.27 63.18
CA LYS A 543 6.18 -22.25 62.12
C LYS A 543 7.32 -22.23 61.11
N ASP A 544 8.55 -22.44 61.58
CA ASP A 544 9.72 -22.52 60.69
C ASP A 544 9.62 -23.76 59.78
N VAL A 545 9.13 -24.89 60.32
CA VAL A 545 8.78 -26.12 59.56
C VAL A 545 7.73 -25.84 58.47
N LEU A 546 6.64 -25.13 58.80
CA LEU A 546 5.61 -24.75 57.82
C LEU A 546 6.18 -23.88 56.69
N LYS A 547 7.09 -22.95 57.04
CA LYS A 547 7.77 -22.09 56.05
C LYS A 547 8.69 -22.91 55.15
N GLN A 548 9.52 -23.78 55.72
CA GLN A 548 10.41 -24.67 54.97
C GLN A 548 9.63 -25.56 54.01
N LYS A 549 8.48 -26.09 54.42
CA LYS A 549 7.62 -26.88 53.52
C LYS A 549 7.10 -26.06 52.33
N SER A 550 6.65 -24.83 52.56
CA SER A 550 6.22 -23.94 51.48
C SER A 550 7.35 -23.66 50.48
N ASP A 551 8.57 -23.46 50.98
CA ASP A 551 9.75 -23.25 50.13
C ASP A 551 10.09 -24.51 49.31
N ILE A 552 10.02 -25.71 49.92
CA ILE A 552 10.21 -27.00 49.22
C ILE A 552 9.15 -27.19 48.14
N GLN A 553 7.88 -26.91 48.43
CA GLN A 553 6.79 -27.05 47.45
C GLN A 553 7.00 -26.17 46.22
N SER A 554 7.34 -24.89 46.41
CA SER A 554 7.62 -23.99 45.28
C SER A 554 8.82 -24.45 44.46
N ASN A 555 9.86 -25.00 45.09
CA ASN A 555 11.03 -25.53 44.37
C ASN A 555 10.68 -26.79 43.57
N ILE A 556 9.82 -27.68 44.08
CA ILE A 556 9.33 -28.86 43.33
C ILE A 556 8.56 -28.42 42.07
N GLU A 557 7.66 -27.42 42.20
CA GLU A 557 6.89 -26.90 41.07
C GLU A 557 7.80 -26.28 39.99
N ASN A 558 8.78 -25.47 40.39
CA ASN A 558 9.76 -24.90 39.46
C ASN A 558 10.62 -25.98 38.78
N LEU A 559 11.12 -26.94 39.55
CA LEU A 559 11.95 -28.04 39.05
C LEU A 559 11.17 -28.92 38.06
N SER A 560 9.90 -29.18 38.33
CA SER A 560 9.01 -29.93 37.41
C SER A 560 8.88 -29.21 36.05
N GLN A 561 8.70 -27.89 36.06
CA GLN A 561 8.62 -27.09 34.83
C GLN A 561 9.95 -27.05 34.06
N GLU A 562 11.08 -26.88 34.77
CA GLU A 562 12.40 -26.90 34.16
C GLU A 562 12.71 -28.25 33.53
N MET A 563 12.35 -29.34 34.21
CA MET A 563 12.52 -30.70 33.72
C MET A 563 11.63 -30.99 32.50
N GLU A 564 10.38 -30.50 32.48
CA GLU A 564 9.53 -30.59 31.30
C GLU A 564 10.13 -29.83 30.11
N SER A 565 10.67 -28.63 30.36
CA SER A 565 11.37 -27.83 29.35
C SER A 565 12.61 -28.56 28.82
N LEU A 566 13.43 -29.12 29.71
CA LEU A 566 14.62 -29.89 29.39
C LEU A 566 14.26 -31.12 28.54
N ASN A 567 13.21 -31.85 28.91
CA ASN A 567 12.76 -33.02 28.16
C ASN A 567 12.31 -32.64 26.74
N LYS A 568 11.52 -31.57 26.59
CA LYS A 568 11.10 -31.04 25.28
C LYS A 568 12.28 -30.60 24.42
N LYS A 569 13.27 -29.91 25.00
CA LYS A 569 14.52 -29.54 24.32
C LYS A 569 15.26 -30.79 23.84
N GLN A 570 15.44 -31.80 24.69
CA GLN A 570 16.12 -33.04 24.35
C GLN A 570 15.40 -33.82 23.23
N GLU A 571 14.07 -33.88 23.23
CA GLU A 571 13.27 -34.56 22.19
C GLU A 571 13.41 -33.89 20.80
N LYS A 572 13.41 -32.56 20.76
CA LYS A 572 13.51 -31.81 19.49
C LYS A 572 14.91 -31.88 18.89
N PHE A 573 15.94 -31.75 19.73
CA PHE A 573 17.33 -31.62 19.27
C PHE A 573 18.11 -32.95 19.24
N GLY A 574 17.57 -34.03 19.82
CA GLY A 574 18.17 -35.37 19.79
C GLY A 574 17.16 -36.44 19.36
N GLN A 575 17.54 -37.37 18.49
CA GLN A 575 16.77 -38.61 18.31
C GLN A 575 17.00 -39.50 19.54
N ARG A 576 16.21 -39.26 20.59
CA ARG A 576 16.24 -40.03 21.84
C ARG A 576 15.89 -41.50 21.55
N SER A 577 16.58 -42.44 22.20
CA SER A 577 16.18 -43.85 22.14
C SER A 577 14.83 -44.03 22.86
N ALA A 578 14.04 -45.03 22.46
CA ALA A 578 12.74 -45.31 23.09
C ALA A 578 12.87 -45.53 24.62
N GLN A 579 14.00 -46.09 25.04
CA GLN A 579 14.32 -46.34 26.45
C GLN A 579 14.58 -45.05 27.25
N LEU A 580 15.39 -44.13 26.71
CA LEU A 580 15.63 -42.85 27.38
C LEU A 580 14.34 -42.02 27.51
N GLN A 581 13.37 -42.22 26.62
CA GLN A 581 12.04 -41.61 26.69
C GLN A 581 11.20 -42.24 27.80
N GLU A 582 11.18 -43.56 27.90
CA GLU A 582 10.50 -44.28 29.00
C GLU A 582 11.04 -43.84 30.37
N MET A 583 12.36 -43.73 30.54
CA MET A 583 12.96 -43.27 31.80
C MET A 583 12.61 -41.82 32.13
N ALA A 584 12.50 -40.94 31.12
CA ALA A 584 12.07 -39.56 31.32
C ALA A 584 10.60 -39.48 31.75
N GLU A 585 9.74 -40.34 31.18
CA GLU A 585 8.34 -40.46 31.58
C GLU A 585 8.21 -41.00 33.02
N GLN A 586 9.02 -41.98 33.40
CA GLN A 586 9.11 -42.48 34.77
C GLN A 586 9.55 -41.39 35.76
N LEU A 587 10.57 -40.61 35.41
CA LEU A 587 11.03 -39.51 36.23
C LEU A 587 9.97 -38.42 36.37
N LYS A 588 9.23 -38.11 35.29
CA LYS A 588 8.09 -37.20 35.35
C LYS A 588 7.01 -37.71 36.30
N ALA A 589 6.65 -39.00 36.21
CA ALA A 589 5.66 -39.60 37.09
C ALA A 589 6.11 -39.52 38.57
N LEU A 590 7.38 -39.77 38.87
CA LEU A 590 7.93 -39.57 40.22
C LEU A 590 7.78 -38.12 40.68
N MET A 591 8.11 -37.14 39.82
CA MET A 591 8.00 -35.72 40.14
C MET A 591 6.56 -35.26 40.42
N ASP A 592 5.59 -35.80 39.68
CA ASP A 592 4.16 -35.51 39.88
C ASP A 592 3.65 -36.07 41.22
N ASP A 593 4.22 -37.19 41.67
CA ASP A 593 3.86 -37.84 42.94
C ASP A 593 4.48 -37.15 44.18
N LEU A 594 5.57 -36.37 44.03
CA LEU A 594 6.24 -35.64 45.14
C LEU A 594 5.34 -34.60 45.84
N LEU A 595 4.25 -34.16 45.21
CA LEU A 595 3.32 -33.14 45.74
C LEU A 595 1.99 -33.73 46.17
N ASP A 596 2.04 -34.77 47.02
CA ASP A 596 0.85 -35.49 47.45
C ASP A 596 -0.15 -34.61 48.28
N ASP A 597 -1.45 -34.86 48.07
CA ASP A 597 -2.53 -34.09 48.70
C ASP A 597 -2.74 -34.40 50.19
N GLU A 598 -2.30 -35.57 50.66
CA GLU A 598 -2.39 -35.98 52.06
C GLU A 598 -1.39 -35.18 52.92
N THR A 599 -0.17 -35.01 52.44
CA THR A 599 0.88 -34.21 53.07
C THR A 599 0.43 -32.75 53.15
N LYS A 600 -0.13 -32.19 52.08
CA LYS A 600 -0.72 -30.83 52.12
C LYS A 600 -1.79 -30.70 53.21
N ARG A 601 -2.66 -31.70 53.33
CA ARG A 601 -3.70 -31.75 54.37
C ARG A 601 -3.09 -31.81 55.78
N LEU A 602 -2.05 -32.62 56.00
CA LEU A 602 -1.39 -32.74 57.31
C LEU A 602 -0.72 -31.43 57.74
N PHE A 603 -0.06 -30.72 56.83
CA PHE A 603 0.50 -29.39 57.13
C PHE A 603 -0.58 -28.34 57.40
N ALA A 604 -1.70 -28.36 56.66
CA ALA A 604 -2.84 -27.48 56.93
C ALA A 604 -3.50 -27.80 58.29
N GLU A 605 -3.61 -29.08 58.64
CA GLU A 605 -4.09 -29.54 59.95
C GLU A 605 -3.15 -29.06 61.06
N LEU A 606 -1.83 -29.18 60.88
CA LEU A 606 -0.84 -28.65 61.83
C LEU A 606 -0.97 -27.13 62.01
N GLU A 607 -1.13 -26.37 60.93
CA GLU A 607 -1.36 -24.92 60.99
C GLU A 607 -2.63 -24.58 61.78
N GLN A 608 -3.74 -25.29 61.52
CA GLN A 608 -4.99 -25.11 62.23
C GLN A 608 -4.86 -25.45 63.72
N LEU A 609 -4.19 -26.56 64.08
CA LEU A 609 -3.94 -26.94 65.46
C LEU A 609 -3.09 -25.89 66.21
N LEU A 610 -2.16 -25.21 65.53
CA LEU A 610 -1.37 -24.13 66.11
C LEU A 610 -2.19 -22.86 66.37
N LEU A 611 -3.16 -22.55 65.50
CA LEU A 611 -4.04 -21.38 65.60
C LEU A 611 -5.15 -21.57 66.65
N GLU A 612 -5.79 -22.73 66.68
CA GLU A 612 -6.94 -23.03 67.55
C GLU A 612 -6.57 -23.53 68.95
N LYS A 613 -5.26 -23.59 69.29
CA LYS A 613 -4.73 -24.24 70.51
C LYS A 613 -5.16 -25.72 70.62
N GLY A 614 -4.89 -26.49 69.58
CA GLY A 614 -5.03 -27.94 69.59
C GLY A 614 -4.30 -28.61 70.76
N THR A 615 -4.74 -29.81 71.15
CA THR A 615 -4.14 -30.52 72.29
C THR A 615 -2.73 -31.03 71.93
N LEU A 616 -1.82 -31.06 72.91
CA LEU A 616 -0.44 -31.54 72.68
C LEU A 616 -0.38 -32.95 72.05
N PRO A 617 -1.23 -33.93 72.44
CA PRO A 617 -1.25 -35.24 71.79
C PRO A 617 -1.64 -35.19 70.31
N GLN A 618 -2.56 -34.31 69.92
CA GLN A 618 -2.94 -34.12 68.52
C GLN A 618 -1.76 -33.56 67.73
N ILE A 619 -1.09 -32.53 68.24
CA ILE A 619 0.09 -31.94 67.59
C ILE A 619 1.24 -32.96 67.49
N GLN A 620 1.47 -33.76 68.54
CA GLN A 620 2.45 -34.83 68.51
C GLN A 620 2.14 -35.86 67.42
N GLN A 621 0.88 -36.27 67.29
CA GLN A 621 0.46 -37.20 66.26
C GLN A 621 0.64 -36.61 64.86
N THR A 622 0.13 -35.39 64.61
CA THR A 622 0.25 -34.74 63.30
C THR A 622 1.71 -34.49 62.91
N VAL A 623 2.57 -34.08 63.84
CA VAL A 623 4.03 -33.93 63.58
C VAL A 623 4.67 -35.28 63.26
N SER A 624 4.28 -36.35 63.97
CA SER A 624 4.73 -37.70 63.66
C SER A 624 4.30 -38.12 62.26
N ASP A 625 3.03 -37.92 61.90
CA ASP A 625 2.49 -38.28 60.58
C ASP A 625 3.18 -37.49 59.46
N ILE A 626 3.45 -36.19 59.67
CA ILE A 626 4.23 -35.35 58.75
C ILE A 626 5.65 -35.89 58.61
N HIS A 627 6.32 -36.23 59.71
CA HIS A 627 7.69 -36.75 59.66
C HIS A 627 7.79 -38.03 58.80
N HIS A 628 6.86 -38.97 58.95
CA HIS A 628 6.84 -40.20 58.13
C HIS A 628 6.61 -39.87 56.64
N LYS A 629 5.78 -38.87 56.34
CA LYS A 629 5.54 -38.43 54.95
C LYS A 629 6.75 -37.72 54.35
N GLU A 630 7.42 -36.88 55.12
CA GLU A 630 8.64 -36.19 54.66
C GLU A 630 9.84 -37.14 54.52
N GLU A 631 9.89 -38.24 55.29
CA GLU A 631 10.85 -39.33 55.09
C GLU A 631 10.58 -40.07 53.77
N SER A 632 9.30 -40.36 53.46
CA SER A 632 8.89 -40.91 52.16
C SER A 632 9.29 -39.98 51.01
N LEU A 633 9.05 -38.67 51.15
CA LEU A 633 9.44 -37.66 50.17
C LEU A 633 10.96 -37.64 49.96
N GLN A 634 11.74 -37.73 51.04
CA GLN A 634 13.20 -37.83 50.95
C GLN A 634 13.64 -39.00 50.08
N GLN A 635 13.06 -40.17 50.30
CA GLN A 635 13.37 -41.37 49.53
C GLN A 635 12.99 -41.19 48.05
N GLU A 636 11.85 -40.58 47.76
CA GLU A 636 11.43 -40.28 46.38
C GLU A 636 12.35 -39.27 45.68
N LEU A 637 12.84 -38.25 46.39
CA LEU A 637 13.83 -37.31 45.89
C LEU A 637 15.18 -37.98 45.61
N GLU A 638 15.65 -38.86 46.49
CA GLU A 638 16.87 -39.66 46.25
C GLU A 638 16.73 -40.56 45.01
N ARG A 639 15.53 -41.13 44.81
CA ARG A 639 15.23 -41.93 43.61
C ARG A 639 15.20 -41.09 42.36
N ALA A 640 14.53 -39.95 42.39
CA ALA A 640 14.48 -39.02 41.27
C ALA A 640 15.90 -38.59 40.86
N LEU A 641 16.76 -38.31 41.84
CA LEU A 641 18.16 -37.95 41.60
C LEU A 641 18.97 -39.10 41.01
N ALA A 642 18.86 -40.31 41.55
CA ALA A 642 19.53 -41.48 41.02
C ALA A 642 19.10 -41.79 39.58
N LEU A 643 17.79 -41.73 39.29
CA LEU A 643 17.25 -41.91 37.95
C LEU A 643 17.71 -40.82 36.99
N PHE A 644 17.74 -39.56 37.43
CA PHE A 644 18.24 -38.44 36.64
C PHE A 644 19.73 -38.61 36.28
N LYS A 645 20.57 -38.98 37.25
CA LYS A 645 21.99 -39.27 37.02
C LYS A 645 22.19 -40.43 36.04
N ARG A 646 21.38 -41.49 36.15
CA ARG A 646 21.40 -42.61 35.19
C ARG A 646 20.97 -42.18 33.79
N ILE A 647 19.92 -41.37 33.65
CA ILE A 647 19.50 -40.80 32.36
C ILE A 647 20.63 -39.95 31.76
N LYS A 648 21.31 -39.16 32.58
CA LYS A 648 22.47 -38.35 32.15
C LYS A 648 23.60 -39.22 31.62
N LEU A 649 23.95 -40.31 32.31
CA LEU A 649 24.96 -41.28 31.87
C LEU A 649 24.56 -41.99 30.58
N GLU A 650 23.35 -42.55 30.52
CA GLU A 650 22.82 -43.24 29.33
C GLU A 650 22.74 -42.30 28.12
N SER A 651 22.34 -41.04 28.34
CA SER A 651 22.30 -40.03 27.29
C SER A 651 23.70 -39.66 26.78
N ALA A 652 24.70 -39.59 27.66
CA ALA A 652 26.07 -39.30 27.28
C ALA A 652 26.70 -40.46 26.48
N LEU A 653 26.47 -41.71 26.88
CA LEU A 653 26.87 -42.90 26.13
C LEU A 653 26.21 -42.94 24.74
N GLU A 654 24.91 -42.71 24.66
CA GLU A 654 24.15 -42.71 23.39
C GLU A 654 24.64 -41.61 22.44
N LYS A 655 24.87 -40.41 22.97
CA LYS A 655 25.41 -39.27 22.21
C LYS A 655 26.80 -39.60 21.67
N THR A 656 27.69 -40.10 22.53
CA THR A 656 29.05 -40.50 22.16
C THR A 656 29.04 -41.60 21.10
N HIS A 657 28.19 -42.63 21.25
CA HIS A 657 27.99 -43.68 20.25
C HIS A 657 27.61 -43.11 18.88
N LYS A 658 26.63 -42.19 18.83
CA LYS A 658 26.17 -41.51 17.59
C LYS A 658 27.22 -40.61 16.97
N GLU A 659 27.93 -39.83 17.77
CA GLU A 659 28.98 -38.93 17.28
C GLU A 659 30.18 -39.70 16.74
N LEU A 660 30.63 -40.76 17.42
CA LEU A 660 31.67 -41.66 16.91
C LEU A 660 31.26 -42.35 15.59
N ARG A 661 29.98 -42.75 15.46
CA ARG A 661 29.45 -43.33 14.22
C ARG A 661 29.40 -42.30 13.10
N THR A 662 29.04 -41.06 13.42
CA THR A 662 29.05 -39.94 12.47
C THR A 662 30.48 -39.64 12.03
N LEU A 663 31.42 -39.49 12.95
CA LEU A 663 32.84 -39.27 12.63
C LEU A 663 33.42 -40.41 11.80
N SER A 664 33.11 -41.67 12.15
CA SER A 664 33.48 -42.83 11.35
C SER A 664 32.98 -42.71 9.90
N SER A 665 31.70 -42.35 9.71
CA SER A 665 31.11 -42.17 8.38
C SER A 665 31.71 -40.99 7.61
N VAL A 666 32.01 -39.88 8.29
CA VAL A 666 32.66 -38.70 7.71
C VAL A 666 34.09 -39.05 7.31
N GLN A 667 34.83 -39.77 8.15
CA GLN A 667 36.18 -40.24 7.89
C GLN A 667 36.23 -41.21 6.69
N ASP A 668 35.28 -42.14 6.59
CA ASP A 668 35.13 -43.04 5.43
C ASP A 668 34.80 -42.27 4.14
N SER A 669 33.96 -41.25 4.24
CA SER A 669 33.61 -40.37 3.10
C SER A 669 34.82 -39.54 2.66
N LEU A 670 35.57 -38.95 3.61
CA LEU A 670 36.79 -38.20 3.33
C LEU A 670 37.87 -39.09 2.69
N SER A 671 37.97 -40.35 3.11
CA SER A 671 38.84 -41.35 2.48
C SER A 671 38.51 -41.53 0.99
N ALA A 672 37.23 -41.65 0.63
CA ALA A 672 36.80 -41.81 -0.76
C ALA A 672 37.18 -40.59 -1.63
N HIS A 673 36.98 -39.37 -1.12
CA HIS A 673 37.34 -38.13 -1.82
C HIS A 673 38.85 -37.97 -1.95
N THR A 674 39.60 -38.30 -0.90
CA THR A 674 41.08 -38.29 -0.89
C THR A 674 41.64 -39.23 -1.96
N ARG A 675 41.00 -40.39 -2.17
CA ARG A 675 41.37 -41.36 -3.20
C ARG A 675 41.06 -40.90 -4.62
N LYS A 676 39.86 -40.34 -4.85
CA LYS A 676 39.40 -39.92 -6.18
C LYS A 676 40.08 -38.64 -6.69
N LYS A 677 40.67 -37.86 -5.79
CA LYS A 677 41.32 -36.56 -6.03
C LYS A 677 40.37 -35.44 -6.48
N ASP A 678 39.08 -35.57 -6.16
CA ASP A 678 38.05 -34.62 -6.56
C ASP A 678 38.15 -33.27 -5.82
N ILE A 679 38.81 -33.25 -4.65
CA ILE A 679 38.92 -32.10 -3.74
C ILE A 679 40.40 -31.64 -3.62
N PRO A 680 40.70 -30.33 -3.51
CA PRO A 680 42.04 -29.80 -3.21
C PRO A 680 42.63 -30.39 -1.92
N LEU A 681 43.97 -30.49 -1.84
CA LEU A 681 44.64 -31.14 -0.69
C LEU A 681 44.45 -30.32 0.59
N ASP A 682 44.48 -29.00 0.49
CA ASP A 682 44.32 -28.11 1.63
C ASP A 682 42.93 -28.27 2.27
N SER A 683 41.87 -28.36 1.47
CA SER A 683 40.51 -28.63 1.97
C SER A 683 40.38 -30.00 2.65
N ILE A 684 41.10 -31.02 2.17
CA ILE A 684 41.14 -32.35 2.82
C ILE A 684 41.86 -32.27 4.16
N VAL A 685 42.93 -31.48 4.25
CA VAL A 685 43.66 -31.25 5.51
C VAL A 685 42.78 -30.51 6.51
N ASP A 686 42.04 -29.50 6.07
CA ASP A 686 41.11 -28.75 6.94
C ASP A 686 39.97 -29.64 7.47
N GLU A 687 39.33 -30.42 6.59
CA GLU A 687 38.31 -31.39 7.00
C GLU A 687 38.88 -32.47 7.94
N GLN A 688 40.11 -32.92 7.70
CA GLN A 688 40.77 -33.87 8.60
C GLN A 688 41.06 -33.26 9.98
N ASN A 689 41.54 -32.02 10.03
CA ASN A 689 41.77 -31.31 11.29
C ASN A 689 40.47 -31.11 12.08
N ASP A 690 39.34 -30.84 11.40
CA ASP A 690 38.02 -30.79 12.03
C ASP A 690 37.64 -32.14 12.67
N ILE A 691 37.89 -33.25 11.98
CA ILE A 691 37.66 -34.60 12.53
C ILE A 691 38.54 -34.85 13.76
N ASN A 692 39.81 -34.44 13.72
CA ASN A 692 40.72 -34.57 14.86
C ASN A 692 40.21 -33.77 16.08
N ASN A 693 39.83 -32.51 15.88
CA ASN A 693 39.31 -31.67 16.96
C ASN A 693 38.01 -32.24 17.56
N LYS A 694 37.11 -32.75 16.72
CA LYS A 694 35.88 -33.40 17.18
C LYS A 694 36.15 -34.70 17.93
N PHE A 695 37.15 -35.47 17.51
CA PHE A 695 37.54 -36.68 18.23
C PHE A 695 38.16 -36.35 19.60
N MET A 696 39.04 -35.35 19.69
CA MET A 696 39.57 -34.88 20.98
C MET A 696 38.46 -34.43 21.94
N ALA A 697 37.42 -33.75 21.43
CA ALA A 697 36.27 -33.37 22.24
C ALA A 697 35.49 -34.59 22.75
N LEU A 698 35.40 -35.67 21.96
CA LEU A 698 34.77 -36.93 22.36
C LEU A 698 35.58 -37.70 23.40
N GLU A 699 36.91 -37.63 23.38
CA GLU A 699 37.75 -38.23 24.43
C GLU A 699 37.50 -37.56 25.78
N GLU A 700 37.38 -36.23 25.80
CA GLU A 700 37.00 -35.50 27.02
C GLU A 700 35.57 -35.85 27.46
N GLU A 701 34.64 -36.10 26.53
CA GLU A 701 33.29 -36.59 26.85
C GLU A 701 33.31 -38.01 27.43
N LEU A 702 34.17 -38.90 26.92
CA LEU A 702 34.37 -40.25 27.45
C LEU A 702 34.96 -40.25 28.86
N LYS A 703 35.91 -39.36 29.17
CA LYS A 703 36.41 -39.16 30.54
C LYS A 703 35.31 -38.64 31.46
N ALA A 704 34.52 -37.67 30.99
CA ALA A 704 33.39 -37.17 31.76
C ALA A 704 32.33 -38.25 32.02
N ILE A 705 32.13 -39.20 31.09
CA ILE A 705 31.27 -40.38 31.30
C ILE A 705 31.81 -41.26 32.43
N GLU A 706 33.13 -41.48 32.51
CA GLU A 706 33.74 -42.21 33.62
C GLU A 706 33.56 -41.49 34.97
N GLU A 707 33.70 -40.16 35.00
CA GLU A 707 33.45 -39.35 36.19
C GLU A 707 31.98 -39.41 36.62
N LEU A 708 31.03 -39.26 35.68
CA LEU A 708 29.60 -39.38 35.94
C LEU A 708 29.22 -40.75 36.49
N ASN A 709 29.88 -41.80 36.00
CA ASN A 709 29.68 -43.15 36.48
C ASN A 709 30.17 -43.32 37.94
N GLN A 710 31.22 -42.60 38.35
CA GLN A 710 31.70 -42.58 39.73
C GLN A 710 30.80 -41.77 40.68
N GLU A 711 30.02 -40.81 40.17
CA GLU A 711 29.04 -40.04 40.94
C GLU A 711 27.75 -40.80 41.25
N LEU A 712 27.55 -41.99 40.65
CA LEU A 712 26.44 -42.88 40.95
C LEU A 712 26.67 -43.59 42.28
N ASP A 713 25.61 -43.76 43.07
CA ASP A 713 25.65 -44.52 44.34
C ASP A 713 26.22 -45.94 44.13
N ARG A 714 25.97 -46.51 42.96
CA ARG A 714 26.55 -47.76 42.48
C ARG A 714 27.06 -47.55 41.05
N PRO A 715 28.37 -47.43 40.84
CA PRO A 715 28.94 -47.28 39.51
C PRO A 715 28.61 -48.48 38.62
N GLU A 716 28.27 -48.21 37.36
CA GLU A 716 28.01 -49.22 36.35
C GLU A 716 29.33 -49.80 35.82
N PRO A 717 29.39 -51.09 35.47
CA PRO A 717 30.60 -51.74 34.98
C PRO A 717 30.87 -51.38 33.52
N LEU A 718 31.44 -50.20 33.30
CA LEU A 718 31.83 -49.72 31.97
C LEU A 718 33.13 -50.37 31.48
N THR A 719 33.19 -50.75 30.21
CA THR A 719 34.42 -51.30 29.61
C THR A 719 35.46 -50.18 29.45
N ASN A 720 36.73 -50.43 29.74
CA ASN A 720 37.78 -49.43 29.51
C ASN A 720 38.01 -49.20 28.00
N THR A 721 37.93 -47.95 27.54
CA THR A 721 38.07 -47.59 26.12
C THR A 721 39.38 -46.88 25.78
N ASN A 722 40.26 -46.63 26.77
CA ASN A 722 41.49 -45.86 26.59
C ASN A 722 42.41 -46.42 25.49
N ASP A 723 42.54 -47.74 25.38
CA ASP A 723 43.37 -48.39 24.34
C ASP A 723 42.83 -48.13 22.93
N GLN A 724 41.50 -48.13 22.77
CA GLN A 724 40.84 -47.85 21.49
C GLN A 724 40.95 -46.35 21.13
N GLN A 725 40.81 -45.46 22.13
CA GLN A 725 41.01 -44.02 21.98
C GLN A 725 42.42 -43.69 21.48
N GLN A 726 43.45 -44.18 22.18
CA GLN A 726 44.86 -44.02 21.78
C GLN A 726 45.14 -44.60 20.38
N ALA A 727 44.52 -45.72 20.02
CA ALA A 727 44.70 -46.32 18.70
C ALA A 727 44.07 -45.48 17.57
N ILE A 728 43.03 -44.69 17.85
CA ILE A 728 42.42 -43.75 16.92
C ILE A 728 43.28 -42.49 16.82
N ASP A 729 43.71 -41.93 17.94
CA ASP A 729 44.59 -40.75 18.02
C ASP A 729 45.87 -40.92 17.21
N ASN A 730 46.58 -42.03 17.44
CA ASN A 730 47.76 -42.37 16.65
C ASN A 730 47.45 -42.50 15.16
N GLY A 731 46.25 -42.99 14.80
CA GLY A 731 45.78 -43.06 13.42
C GLY A 731 45.55 -41.67 12.81
N LEU A 732 44.90 -40.78 13.56
CA LEU A 732 44.62 -39.40 13.15
C LEU A 732 45.89 -38.57 12.96
N GLU A 733 46.89 -38.74 13.84
CA GLU A 733 48.20 -38.09 13.72
C GLU A 733 48.95 -38.57 12.46
N GLN A 734 48.99 -39.89 12.24
CA GLN A 734 49.62 -40.48 11.06
C GLN A 734 48.96 -40.03 9.75
N ILE A 735 47.63 -39.88 9.73
CA ILE A 735 46.90 -39.35 8.57
C ILE A 735 47.35 -37.94 8.26
N ASN A 736 47.41 -37.06 9.25
CA ASN A 736 47.87 -35.68 9.08
C ASN A 736 49.30 -35.62 8.53
N ASP A 737 50.19 -36.48 9.01
CA ASP A 737 51.56 -36.56 8.50
C ASP A 737 51.62 -37.02 7.03
N GLN A 738 50.83 -38.03 6.66
CA GLN A 738 50.78 -38.48 5.26
C GLN A 738 50.12 -37.47 4.33
N LEU A 739 49.12 -36.71 4.81
CA LEU A 739 48.51 -35.61 4.06
C LEU A 739 49.51 -34.45 3.85
N LYS A 740 50.27 -34.06 4.88
CA LYS A 740 51.37 -33.07 4.78
C LYS A 740 52.48 -33.50 3.81
N GLN A 741 52.77 -34.81 3.74
CA GLN A 741 53.71 -35.40 2.79
C GLN A 741 53.12 -35.55 1.37
N GLY A 742 51.86 -35.15 1.14
CA GLY A 742 51.18 -35.25 -0.15
C GLY A 742 50.76 -36.66 -0.57
N ASN A 743 50.86 -37.66 0.32
CA ASN A 743 50.64 -39.07 0.02
C ASN A 743 49.17 -39.48 0.16
N ARG A 744 48.33 -39.06 -0.80
CA ARG A 744 46.88 -39.30 -0.79
C ARG A 744 46.46 -40.77 -0.73
N GLN A 745 47.20 -41.69 -1.35
CA GLN A 745 46.84 -43.12 -1.34
C GLN A 745 47.03 -43.74 0.04
N LYS A 746 48.15 -43.44 0.71
CA LYS A 746 48.38 -43.91 2.09
C LYS A 746 47.44 -43.22 3.08
N ALA A 747 47.25 -41.91 2.95
CA ALA A 747 46.31 -41.16 3.77
C ALA A 747 44.88 -41.73 3.67
N SER A 748 44.35 -41.94 2.46
CA SER A 748 43.03 -42.55 2.26
C SER A 748 42.90 -43.93 2.92
N LYS A 749 43.91 -44.80 2.80
CA LYS A 749 43.90 -46.11 3.44
C LYS A 749 43.83 -45.99 4.97
N MET A 750 44.65 -45.12 5.57
CA MET A 750 44.65 -44.91 7.01
C MET A 750 43.38 -44.20 7.50
N GLN A 751 42.78 -43.31 6.70
CA GLN A 751 41.47 -42.72 6.98
C GLN A 751 40.41 -43.80 7.11
N GLN A 752 40.37 -44.77 6.17
CA GLN A 752 39.43 -45.89 6.23
C GLN A 752 39.70 -46.82 7.44
N GLU A 753 40.96 -47.15 7.73
CA GLU A 753 41.33 -47.97 8.90
C GLU A 753 40.96 -47.26 10.22
N THR A 754 41.17 -45.94 10.31
CA THR A 754 40.82 -45.14 11.49
C THR A 754 39.29 -44.98 11.62
N GLY A 755 38.58 -44.82 10.51
CA GLY A 755 37.11 -44.83 10.48
C GLY A 755 36.53 -46.15 10.98
N GLN A 756 37.15 -47.29 10.66
CA GLN A 756 36.76 -48.60 11.21
C GLN A 756 37.05 -48.71 12.71
N LYS A 757 38.17 -48.17 13.21
CA LYS A 757 38.45 -48.12 14.65
C LYS A 757 37.43 -47.27 15.41
N MET A 758 37.05 -46.10 14.87
CA MET A 758 35.98 -45.26 15.42
C MET A 758 34.64 -46.02 15.45
N LYS A 759 34.33 -46.79 14.41
CA LYS A 759 33.14 -47.65 14.37
C LYS A 759 33.19 -48.78 15.41
N ALA A 760 34.38 -49.35 15.64
CA ALA A 760 34.57 -50.38 16.65
C ALA A 760 34.40 -49.80 18.06
N LEU A 761 34.96 -48.63 18.35
CA LEU A 761 34.75 -47.93 19.62
C LEU A 761 33.27 -47.55 19.82
N SER A 762 32.62 -47.01 18.78
CA SER A 762 31.17 -46.76 18.76
C SER A 762 30.39 -48.02 19.14
N LYS A 763 30.73 -49.18 18.53
CA LYS A 763 30.12 -50.45 18.90
C LYS A 763 30.40 -50.85 20.35
N THR A 764 31.62 -50.68 20.84
CA THR A 764 31.96 -50.94 22.25
C THR A 764 31.10 -50.09 23.20
N ILE A 765 30.84 -48.82 22.89
CA ILE A 765 29.93 -47.97 23.67
C ILE A 765 28.48 -48.48 23.63
N ALA A 766 27.99 -48.91 22.46
CA ALA A 766 26.66 -49.52 22.35
C ALA A 766 26.57 -50.84 23.14
N ASP A 767 27.59 -51.69 23.05
CA ASP A 767 27.68 -52.94 23.79
C ASP A 767 27.72 -52.68 25.32
N MET A 768 28.30 -51.56 25.79
CA MET A 768 28.21 -51.16 27.21
C MET A 768 26.76 -50.88 27.64
N GLN A 769 25.99 -50.16 26.82
CA GLN A 769 24.59 -49.84 27.14
C GLN A 769 23.72 -51.10 27.22
N ASP A 770 23.95 -52.06 26.32
CA ASP A 770 23.26 -53.35 26.31
C ASP A 770 23.68 -54.22 27.52
N ASN A 771 24.98 -54.28 27.83
CA ASN A 771 25.50 -55.04 28.98
C ASN A 771 25.00 -54.47 30.31
N MET A 772 25.00 -53.15 30.47
CA MET A 772 24.50 -52.46 31.66
C MET A 772 23.03 -52.82 31.96
N GLN A 773 22.20 -52.93 30.92
CA GLN A 773 20.81 -53.39 31.07
C GLN A 773 20.72 -54.86 31.46
N SER A 774 21.50 -55.72 30.80
CA SER A 774 21.47 -57.16 31.06
C SER A 774 21.97 -57.50 32.47
N GLU A 775 23.06 -56.88 32.91
CA GLU A 775 23.61 -57.06 34.26
C GLU A 775 22.69 -56.47 35.31
N THR A 776 22.16 -55.26 35.10
CA THR A 776 21.15 -54.69 36.01
C THR A 776 19.93 -55.59 36.15
N LEU A 777 19.43 -56.14 35.04
CA LEU A 777 18.30 -57.07 35.04
C LEU A 777 18.63 -58.34 35.83
N SER A 778 19.81 -58.94 35.60
CA SER A 778 20.24 -60.16 36.27
C SER A 778 20.48 -59.97 37.76
N GLU A 779 21.13 -58.87 38.15
CA GLU A 779 21.35 -58.51 39.55
C GLU A 779 20.04 -58.25 40.26
N ASN A 780 19.14 -57.48 39.66
CA ASN A 780 17.83 -57.21 40.23
C ASN A 780 17.02 -58.50 40.44
N ILE A 781 17.07 -59.46 39.50
CA ILE A 781 16.43 -60.77 39.67
C ILE A 781 17.02 -61.52 40.88
N ASN A 782 18.33 -61.48 41.09
CA ASN A 782 18.97 -62.14 42.23
C ASN A 782 18.61 -61.44 43.55
N ASP A 783 18.67 -60.12 43.59
CA ASP A 783 18.28 -59.31 44.75
C ASP A 783 16.81 -59.55 45.11
N LEU A 784 15.91 -59.57 44.12
CA LEU A 784 14.49 -59.89 44.30
C LEU A 784 14.28 -61.27 44.92
N ASN A 785 14.96 -62.30 44.41
CA ASN A 785 14.87 -63.65 44.97
C ASN A 785 15.27 -63.68 46.46
N GLN A 786 16.37 -63.00 46.81
CA GLN A 786 16.87 -62.96 48.19
C GLN A 786 15.94 -62.19 49.12
N LEU A 787 15.42 -61.04 48.65
CA LEU A 787 14.49 -60.22 49.43
C LEU A 787 13.15 -60.91 49.61
N LEU A 788 12.63 -61.56 48.58
CA LEU A 788 11.41 -62.37 48.65
C LEU A 788 11.56 -63.51 49.66
N ASP A 789 12.66 -64.28 49.61
CA ASP A 789 12.91 -65.37 50.57
C ASP A 789 13.03 -64.86 52.01
N ASN A 790 13.76 -63.76 52.24
CA ASN A 790 13.90 -63.15 53.56
C ASN A 790 12.56 -62.59 54.08
N LEU A 791 11.76 -61.96 53.23
CA LEU A 791 10.44 -61.44 53.57
C LEU A 791 9.46 -62.57 53.92
N ILE A 792 9.45 -63.67 53.16
CA ILE A 792 8.64 -64.85 53.45
C ILE A 792 9.05 -65.47 54.79
N LYS A 793 10.35 -65.58 55.08
CA LYS A 793 10.84 -66.07 56.38
C LYS A 793 10.39 -65.18 57.54
N LEU A 794 10.47 -63.86 57.39
CA LEU A 794 10.02 -62.91 58.42
C LEU A 794 8.50 -62.99 58.64
N SER A 795 7.72 -63.14 57.57
CA SER A 795 6.28 -63.38 57.64
C SER A 795 5.96 -64.65 58.45
N PHE A 796 6.67 -65.77 58.20
CA PHE A 796 6.47 -66.99 59.00
C PHE A 796 6.90 -66.84 60.47
N LEU A 797 7.99 -66.11 60.76
CA LEU A 797 8.42 -65.81 62.13
C LEU A 797 7.36 -64.99 62.87
N GLN A 798 6.83 -63.95 62.23
CA GLN A 798 5.78 -63.09 62.76
C GLN A 798 4.47 -63.87 62.98
N GLU A 799 4.08 -64.75 62.06
CA GLU A 799 2.91 -65.63 62.23
C GLU A 799 3.08 -66.59 63.43
N SER A 800 4.26 -67.19 63.56
CA SER A 800 4.59 -68.07 64.69
C SER A 800 4.56 -67.31 66.02
N LEU A 801 5.05 -66.07 66.03
CA LEU A 801 5.02 -65.19 67.19
C LEU A 801 3.59 -64.82 67.60
N ILE A 802 2.73 -64.45 66.65
CA ILE A 802 1.30 -64.20 66.87
C ILE A 802 0.63 -65.43 67.51
N LYS A 803 0.89 -66.64 66.98
CA LYS A 803 0.37 -67.90 67.51
C LYS A 803 0.84 -68.15 68.95
N SER A 804 2.12 -67.86 69.23
CA SER A 804 2.71 -68.00 70.57
C SER A 804 2.08 -67.05 71.57
N PHE A 805 1.91 -65.77 71.21
CA PHE A 805 1.25 -64.77 72.06
C PHE A 805 -0.19 -65.14 72.40
N ARG A 806 -0.95 -65.77 71.49
CA ARG A 806 -2.34 -66.21 71.77
C ARG A 806 -2.43 -67.09 73.02
N SER A 807 -1.42 -67.94 73.25
CA SER A 807 -1.37 -68.91 74.36
C SER A 807 -0.83 -68.35 75.68
N VAL A 808 -0.34 -67.11 75.71
CA VAL A 808 0.36 -66.51 76.85
C VAL A 808 -0.52 -65.41 77.50
N GLU A 809 -0.58 -65.38 78.83
CA GLU A 809 -1.25 -64.33 79.60
C GLU A 809 -0.32 -63.14 79.88
N GLN A 810 -0.87 -61.94 80.14
CA GLN A 810 -0.10 -60.69 80.32
C GLN A 810 0.94 -60.73 81.46
N ILE A 811 0.71 -61.60 82.46
CA ILE A 811 1.56 -61.76 83.64
C ILE A 811 2.62 -62.85 83.50
N ASP A 812 2.56 -63.66 82.44
CA ASP A 812 3.48 -64.77 82.22
C ASP A 812 4.90 -64.25 81.89
N PRO A 813 5.98 -64.76 82.52
CA PRO A 813 7.35 -64.38 82.17
C PRO A 813 7.69 -64.54 80.68
N ARG A 814 7.08 -65.51 79.99
CA ARG A 814 7.25 -65.72 78.54
C ARG A 814 6.77 -64.53 77.72
N PHE A 815 5.87 -63.69 78.25
CA PHE A 815 5.43 -62.47 77.58
C PHE A 815 6.62 -61.57 77.25
N VAL A 816 7.59 -61.44 78.17
CA VAL A 816 8.79 -60.62 77.96
C VAL A 816 9.68 -61.22 76.88
N THR A 817 9.89 -62.54 76.89
CA THR A 817 10.68 -63.23 75.85
C THR A 817 10.03 -63.09 74.47
N LEU A 818 8.73 -63.27 74.35
CA LEU A 818 8.02 -63.07 73.08
C LEU A 818 8.04 -61.59 72.64
N SER A 819 8.05 -60.63 73.58
CA SER A 819 8.25 -59.21 73.24
C SER A 819 9.68 -58.93 72.74
N GLN A 820 10.69 -59.65 73.23
CA GLN A 820 12.06 -59.58 72.70
C GLN A 820 12.16 -60.22 71.31
N ASP A 821 11.41 -61.29 71.06
CA ASP A 821 11.30 -61.89 69.73
C ASP A 821 10.64 -60.92 68.74
N GLN A 822 9.61 -60.17 69.16
CA GLN A 822 9.01 -59.09 68.34
C GLN A 822 10.03 -58.00 68.00
N LEU A 823 10.88 -57.61 68.97
CA LEU A 823 11.94 -56.64 68.75
C LEU A 823 12.99 -57.17 67.76
N SER A 824 13.35 -58.45 67.87
CA SER A 824 14.26 -59.10 66.92
C SER A 824 13.67 -59.15 65.50
N ILE A 825 12.35 -59.32 65.38
CA ILE A 825 11.66 -59.23 64.08
C ILE A 825 11.74 -57.81 63.53
N LYS A 826 11.53 -56.78 64.36
CA LYS A 826 11.72 -55.37 63.95
C LYS A 826 13.13 -55.13 63.42
N ASP A 827 14.16 -55.52 64.17
CA ASP A 827 15.56 -55.29 63.75
C ASP A 827 15.87 -55.95 62.40
N ASN A 828 15.28 -57.11 62.10
CA ASN A 828 15.43 -57.76 60.80
C ASN A 828 14.60 -57.09 59.69
N ILE A 829 13.43 -56.55 60.01
CA ILE A 829 12.60 -55.77 59.09
C ILE A 829 13.30 -54.47 58.72
N ASP A 830 13.99 -53.82 59.66
CA ASP A 830 14.76 -52.60 59.39
C ASP A 830 15.83 -52.88 58.30
N ILE A 831 16.60 -53.97 58.44
CA ILE A 831 17.59 -54.41 57.44
C ILE A 831 16.95 -54.74 56.08
N LEU A 832 15.78 -55.42 56.10
CA LEU A 832 15.04 -55.74 54.88
C LEU A 832 14.51 -54.47 54.22
N SER A 833 14.03 -53.50 55.00
CA SER A 833 13.48 -52.23 54.52
C SER A 833 14.55 -51.42 53.82
N ASP A 834 15.77 -51.36 54.37
CA ASP A 834 16.92 -50.72 53.71
C ASP A 834 17.21 -51.38 52.36
N SER A 835 17.19 -52.71 52.32
CA SER A 835 17.50 -53.47 51.11
C SER A 835 16.40 -53.35 50.05
N LEU A 836 15.12 -53.39 50.45
CA LEU A 836 13.98 -53.15 49.57
C LEU A 836 13.94 -51.70 49.07
N THR A 837 14.32 -50.74 49.91
CA THR A 837 14.46 -49.33 49.53
C THR A 837 15.58 -49.16 48.51
N ALA A 838 16.73 -49.78 48.71
CA ALA A 838 17.83 -49.79 47.74
C ALA A 838 17.41 -50.43 46.41
N LEU A 839 16.66 -51.53 46.45
CA LEU A 839 16.12 -52.16 45.23
C LEU A 839 15.08 -51.27 44.53
N SER A 840 14.21 -50.61 45.29
CA SER A 840 13.20 -49.68 44.75
C SER A 840 13.81 -48.45 44.05
N LYS A 841 15.04 -48.06 44.43
CA LYS A 841 15.83 -47.03 43.72
C LYS A 841 16.28 -47.49 42.34
N ARG A 842 16.46 -48.81 42.14
CA ARG A 842 16.88 -49.42 40.86
C ARG A 842 15.69 -49.77 39.97
N ILE A 843 14.57 -50.16 40.56
CA ILE A 843 13.35 -50.59 39.85
C ILE A 843 12.24 -49.58 40.12
N VAL A 844 12.16 -48.56 39.26
CA VAL A 844 11.25 -47.42 39.44
C VAL A 844 9.78 -47.85 39.48
N GLN A 845 9.42 -48.90 38.74
CA GLN A 845 8.04 -49.39 38.58
C GLN A 845 7.39 -49.87 39.88
N ILE A 846 8.17 -50.28 40.90
CA ILE A 846 7.66 -50.77 42.19
C ILE A 846 7.77 -49.74 43.33
N SER A 847 8.34 -48.57 43.05
CA SER A 847 8.80 -47.60 44.06
C SER A 847 7.71 -47.13 45.01
N SER A 848 6.60 -46.62 44.50
CA SER A 848 5.50 -46.09 45.32
C SER A 848 4.83 -47.16 46.18
N PHE A 849 4.65 -48.36 45.62
CA PHE A 849 4.04 -49.48 46.34
C PHE A 849 4.95 -49.98 47.46
N VAL A 850 6.24 -50.22 47.17
CA VAL A 850 7.20 -50.68 48.19
C VAL A 850 7.31 -49.69 49.34
N THR A 851 7.37 -48.39 49.04
CA THR A 851 7.47 -47.33 50.07
C THR A 851 6.25 -47.29 50.96
N SER A 852 5.05 -47.33 50.36
CA SER A 852 3.79 -47.33 51.10
C SER A 852 3.69 -48.54 52.03
N GLU A 853 3.94 -49.75 51.53
CA GLU A 853 3.83 -50.98 52.31
C GLU A 853 4.93 -51.09 53.38
N LEU A 854 6.16 -50.62 53.11
CA LEU A 854 7.23 -50.54 54.11
C LEU A 854 6.87 -49.58 55.24
N ASN A 855 6.29 -48.42 54.92
CA ASN A 855 5.83 -47.46 55.93
C ASN A 855 4.69 -48.05 56.79
N GLU A 856 3.72 -48.73 56.17
CA GLU A 856 2.67 -49.43 56.91
C GLU A 856 3.23 -50.56 57.78
N LEU A 857 4.19 -51.32 57.26
CA LEU A 857 4.88 -52.38 57.97
C LEU A 857 5.59 -51.83 59.21
N ASN A 858 6.45 -50.83 59.05
CA ASN A 858 7.23 -50.23 60.13
C ASN A 858 6.32 -49.60 61.19
N ARG A 859 5.32 -48.81 60.78
CA ARG A 859 4.32 -48.22 61.69
C ARG A 859 3.63 -49.29 62.53
N ASN A 860 3.17 -50.37 61.90
CA ASN A 860 2.44 -51.43 62.61
C ASN A 860 3.35 -52.27 63.51
N ILE A 861 4.61 -52.48 63.12
CA ILE A 861 5.59 -53.16 63.98
C ILE A 861 5.92 -52.31 65.20
N ASP A 862 6.18 -51.02 65.03
CA ASP A 862 6.47 -50.10 66.14
C ASP A 862 5.28 -49.97 67.09
N GLU A 863 4.07 -49.80 66.56
CA GLU A 863 2.86 -49.82 67.38
C GLU A 863 2.70 -51.15 68.10
N SER A 864 2.98 -52.29 67.44
CA SER A 864 2.90 -53.58 68.12
C SER A 864 3.85 -53.64 69.32
N ILE A 865 5.07 -53.13 69.21
CA ILE A 865 6.06 -53.08 70.29
C ILE A 865 5.59 -52.14 71.40
N HIS A 866 5.04 -50.97 71.04
CA HIS A 866 4.46 -50.04 72.01
C HIS A 866 3.32 -50.68 72.80
N GLN A 867 2.35 -51.31 72.13
CA GLN A 867 1.24 -52.00 72.77
C GLN A 867 1.72 -53.20 73.62
N LEU A 868 2.78 -53.91 73.19
CA LEU A 868 3.41 -54.97 73.99
C LEU A 868 4.08 -54.41 75.26
N ARG A 869 4.72 -53.24 75.21
CA ARG A 869 5.27 -52.57 76.40
C ARG A 869 4.19 -52.20 77.40
N GLU A 870 3.04 -51.74 76.91
CA GLU A 870 1.84 -51.45 77.70
C GLU A 870 1.06 -52.72 78.10
N ARG A 871 1.53 -53.91 77.69
CA ARG A 871 0.89 -55.21 77.87
C ARG A 871 -0.53 -55.32 77.28
N ASP A 872 -0.89 -54.46 76.34
CA ASP A 872 -2.16 -54.53 75.58
C ASP A 872 -2.05 -55.56 74.44
N LYS A 873 -2.11 -56.84 74.82
CA LYS A 873 -2.02 -58.00 73.91
C LYS A 873 -3.01 -57.93 72.74
N ASN A 874 -4.22 -57.39 72.97
CA ASN A 874 -5.26 -57.41 71.94
C ASN A 874 -4.95 -56.42 70.82
N LYS A 875 -4.49 -55.20 71.18
CA LYS A 875 -4.05 -54.22 70.18
C LYS A 875 -2.75 -54.64 69.53
N ALA A 876 -1.79 -55.14 70.31
CA ALA A 876 -0.56 -55.70 69.76
C ALA A 876 -0.84 -56.76 68.68
N ALA A 877 -1.76 -57.69 68.92
CA ALA A 877 -2.12 -58.72 67.95
C ALA A 877 -2.75 -58.16 66.65
N VAL A 878 -3.50 -57.05 66.73
CA VAL A 878 -4.06 -56.37 65.56
C VAL A 878 -2.94 -55.75 64.73
N ASN A 879 -2.06 -54.98 65.36
CA ASN A 879 -0.92 -54.36 64.68
C ASN A 879 0.05 -55.41 64.11
N GLN A 880 0.34 -56.49 64.84
CA GLN A 880 1.12 -57.62 64.33
C GLN A 880 0.48 -58.25 63.07
N GLN A 881 -0.84 -58.28 62.98
CA GLN A 881 -1.56 -58.82 61.83
C GLN A 881 -1.55 -57.84 60.64
N TYR A 882 -1.63 -56.53 60.87
CA TYR A 882 -1.44 -55.56 59.80
C TYR A 882 -0.01 -55.58 59.24
N ALA A 883 1.00 -55.72 60.10
CA ALA A 883 2.38 -55.93 59.66
C ALA A 883 2.51 -57.19 58.77
N MET A 884 1.85 -58.30 59.12
CA MET A 884 1.78 -59.49 58.27
C MET A 884 1.12 -59.23 56.91
N THR A 885 0.07 -58.40 56.87
CA THR A 885 -0.58 -58.00 55.60
C THR A 885 0.41 -57.27 54.71
N SER A 886 1.13 -56.27 55.22
CA SER A 886 2.11 -55.53 54.42
C SER A 886 3.27 -56.42 53.96
N MET A 887 3.74 -57.36 54.79
CA MET A 887 4.75 -58.34 54.36
C MET A 887 4.27 -59.23 53.22
N ASN A 888 3.01 -59.67 53.26
CA ASN A 888 2.44 -60.52 52.22
C ASN A 888 2.18 -59.74 50.92
N ASN A 889 1.73 -58.48 51.02
CA ASN A 889 1.57 -57.58 49.88
C ASN A 889 2.90 -57.34 49.17
N LEU A 890 3.95 -57.04 49.95
CA LEU A 890 5.32 -56.90 49.43
C LEU A 890 5.79 -58.21 48.79
N ALA A 891 5.56 -59.36 49.41
CA ALA A 891 5.98 -60.65 48.86
C ALA A 891 5.29 -60.97 47.52
N LEU A 892 4.00 -60.67 47.40
CA LEU A 892 3.24 -60.85 46.16
C LEU A 892 3.78 -59.96 45.03
N LEU A 893 4.02 -58.68 45.32
CA LEU A 893 4.59 -57.75 44.35
C LEU A 893 5.97 -58.22 43.87
N LEU A 894 6.85 -58.62 44.80
CA LEU A 894 8.21 -59.05 44.47
C LEU A 894 8.19 -60.35 43.66
N ASP A 895 7.26 -61.27 43.93
CA ASP A 895 7.08 -62.50 43.13
C ASP A 895 6.59 -62.19 41.71
N ASP A 896 5.57 -61.35 41.56
CA ASP A 896 5.04 -60.94 40.26
C ASP A 896 6.11 -60.24 39.40
N LEU A 897 6.85 -59.30 40.02
CA LEU A 897 7.94 -58.61 39.36
C LEU A 897 9.07 -59.58 38.98
N LEU A 898 9.43 -60.50 39.88
CA LEU A 898 10.44 -61.51 39.61
C LEU A 898 10.04 -62.37 38.41
N GLN A 899 8.78 -62.81 38.33
CA GLN A 899 8.26 -63.58 37.19
C GLN A 899 8.31 -62.75 35.89
N GLN A 900 7.93 -61.47 35.95
CA GLN A 900 7.98 -60.56 34.81
C GLN A 900 9.41 -60.38 34.30
N MET A 901 10.36 -60.10 35.21
CA MET A 901 11.77 -59.90 34.87
C MET A 901 12.42 -61.19 34.34
N GLN A 902 12.07 -62.36 34.89
CA GLN A 902 12.52 -63.65 34.36
C GLN A 902 11.95 -63.92 32.97
N ALA A 903 10.70 -63.56 32.69
CA ALA A 903 10.11 -63.68 31.37
C ALA A 903 10.82 -62.77 30.35
N THR A 904 11.16 -61.53 30.73
CA THR A 904 11.94 -60.60 29.90
C THR A 904 13.36 -61.11 29.65
N ALA A 905 14.04 -61.61 30.68
CA ALA A 905 15.39 -62.19 30.57
C ALA A 905 15.42 -63.41 29.64
N ASN A 906 14.41 -64.29 29.74
CA ASN A 906 14.29 -65.46 28.89
C ASN A 906 13.95 -65.10 27.42
N ALA A 907 13.23 -63.99 27.20
CA ALA A 907 12.91 -63.51 25.86
C ALA A 907 14.11 -62.89 25.12
N GLN A 908 15.14 -62.43 25.83
CA GLN A 908 16.39 -61.93 25.24
C GLN A 908 17.35 -63.04 24.77
N GLY A 909 17.13 -64.30 25.19
CA GLY A 909 17.99 -65.45 24.86
C GLY A 909 17.87 -65.99 23.43
N ASP A 910 16.82 -65.63 22.69
CA ASP A 910 16.58 -66.08 21.32
C ASP A 910 16.58 -64.87 20.39
N GLY A 911 17.64 -64.71 19.61
CA GLY A 911 17.94 -63.49 18.84
C GLY A 911 16.87 -63.08 17.83
N LYS A 912 15.81 -62.41 18.29
CA LYS A 912 14.90 -61.54 17.53
C LYS A 912 14.31 -60.50 18.47
N THR A 913 14.62 -59.24 18.17
CA THR A 913 13.99 -58.05 18.75
C THR A 913 12.47 -58.17 18.81
N LYS A 914 11.93 -58.32 20.03
CA LYS A 914 10.58 -57.89 20.37
C LYS A 914 10.69 -56.78 21.40
N LYS A 915 10.05 -55.65 21.11
CA LYS A 915 9.99 -54.47 21.97
C LYS A 915 9.36 -54.84 23.32
N PRO A 916 9.92 -54.39 24.46
CA PRO A 916 9.27 -54.51 25.75
C PRO A 916 8.12 -53.49 25.78
N GLY A 917 6.93 -53.98 26.12
CA GLY A 917 5.72 -53.13 26.19
C GLY A 917 4.45 -53.87 26.60
N GLN A 918 4.55 -55.17 26.89
CA GLN A 918 3.38 -55.99 27.18
C GLN A 918 3.45 -56.50 28.62
N GLY A 919 2.51 -56.05 29.45
CA GLY A 919 2.07 -56.80 30.64
C GLY A 919 2.03 -56.00 31.94
N ASN A 920 0.92 -55.33 32.21
CA ASN A 920 0.45 -55.05 33.58
C ASN A 920 -1.07 -55.26 33.74
N LEU A 921 -1.86 -55.23 32.65
CA LEU A 921 -3.31 -55.50 32.70
C LEU A 921 -3.69 -57.00 32.80
N PRO A 922 -2.97 -57.96 32.16
CA PRO A 922 -3.30 -59.38 32.26
C PRO A 922 -3.14 -59.95 33.68
N SER A 923 -2.10 -59.53 34.41
CA SER A 923 -1.87 -59.95 35.81
C SER A 923 -2.96 -59.41 36.74
N LEU A 924 -3.36 -58.15 36.58
CA LEU A 924 -4.47 -57.55 37.33
C LEU A 924 -5.82 -58.23 37.04
N GLN A 925 -6.07 -58.64 35.79
CA GLN A 925 -7.27 -59.42 35.45
C GLN A 925 -7.26 -60.79 36.11
N GLU A 926 -6.11 -61.45 36.18
CA GLU A 926 -5.98 -62.77 36.79
C GLU A 926 -6.17 -62.70 38.31
N MET A 927 -5.59 -61.70 38.97
CA MET A 927 -5.88 -61.38 40.37
C MET A 927 -7.36 -61.08 40.61
N GLN A 928 -7.97 -60.25 39.76
CA GLN A 928 -9.40 -59.94 39.85
C GLN A 928 -10.28 -61.18 39.64
N LYS A 929 -9.85 -62.12 38.78
CA LYS A 929 -10.54 -63.39 38.54
C LYS A 929 -10.45 -64.31 39.75
N GLN A 930 -9.26 -64.46 40.35
CA GLN A 930 -9.08 -65.25 41.56
C GLN A 930 -9.91 -64.69 42.73
N LEU A 931 -9.95 -63.36 42.88
CA LEU A 931 -10.80 -62.70 43.87
C LEU A 931 -12.30 -62.96 43.61
N SER A 932 -12.72 -62.95 42.34
CA SER A 932 -14.09 -63.29 41.95
C SER A 932 -14.47 -64.73 42.34
N GLU A 933 -13.58 -65.68 42.10
CA GLU A 933 -13.77 -67.09 42.46
C GLU A 933 -13.79 -67.28 43.98
N GLN A 934 -12.96 -66.55 44.73
CA GLN A 934 -12.96 -66.56 46.19
C GLN A 934 -14.29 -66.02 46.76
N ILE A 935 -14.81 -64.92 46.24
CA ILE A 935 -16.11 -64.34 46.64
C ILE A 935 -17.27 -65.30 46.32
N GLU A 936 -17.24 -65.96 45.15
CA GLU A 936 -18.28 -66.92 44.76
C GLU A 936 -18.23 -68.20 45.62
N ASN A 937 -17.03 -68.68 45.97
CA ASN A 937 -16.84 -69.80 46.88
C ASN A 937 -17.25 -69.42 48.32
N LEU A 938 -16.98 -68.20 48.76
CA LEU A 938 -17.39 -67.71 50.07
C LEU A 938 -18.92 -67.69 50.18
N GLN A 939 -19.63 -67.22 49.14
CA GLN A 939 -21.09 -67.24 49.09
C GLN A 939 -21.68 -68.66 49.23
N LYS A 940 -21.00 -69.67 48.66
CA LYS A 940 -21.42 -71.08 48.71
C LYS A 940 -21.02 -71.79 50.01
N SER A 941 -20.06 -71.25 50.75
CA SER A 941 -19.43 -71.92 51.91
C SER A 941 -20.21 -71.86 53.22
N GLY A 942 -21.22 -70.99 53.33
CA GLY A 942 -22.09 -70.91 54.52
C GLY A 942 -21.38 -70.52 55.83
N LEU A 943 -20.22 -69.87 55.75
CA LEU A 943 -19.42 -69.44 56.92
C LEU A 943 -20.12 -68.29 57.67
N GLU A 944 -20.23 -68.40 59.01
CA GLU A 944 -20.83 -67.36 59.87
C GLU A 944 -19.86 -66.85 60.96
N GLY A 945 -20.07 -65.61 61.41
CA GLY A 945 -19.40 -65.03 62.57
C GLY A 945 -18.04 -64.34 62.28
N ARG A 946 -17.11 -64.43 63.25
CA ARG A 946 -15.83 -63.69 63.25
C ARG A 946 -14.91 -64.10 62.08
N LYS A 947 -14.98 -65.36 61.64
CA LYS A 947 -14.21 -65.86 60.49
C LYS A 947 -14.66 -65.23 59.16
N LEU A 948 -15.97 -65.13 58.94
CA LEU A 948 -16.54 -64.45 57.76
C LEU A 948 -16.12 -62.98 57.71
N SER A 949 -16.13 -62.29 58.86
CA SER A 949 -15.72 -60.88 58.91
C SER A 949 -14.23 -60.66 58.62
N GLN A 950 -13.39 -61.65 58.94
CA GLN A 950 -11.95 -61.59 58.70
C GLN A 950 -11.63 -61.85 57.23
N GLU A 951 -12.24 -62.87 56.62
CA GLU A 951 -12.09 -63.17 55.19
C GLU A 951 -12.64 -62.03 54.30
N LEU A 952 -13.75 -61.40 54.71
CA LEU A 952 -14.31 -60.24 53.99
C LEU A 952 -13.44 -59.00 54.07
N ALA A 953 -12.78 -58.75 55.21
CA ALA A 953 -11.85 -57.64 55.35
C ALA A 953 -10.59 -57.85 54.49
N GLU A 954 -10.09 -59.09 54.43
CA GLU A 954 -8.96 -59.46 53.58
C GLU A 954 -9.30 -59.32 52.09
N MET A 955 -10.51 -59.74 51.69
CA MET A 955 -10.99 -59.56 50.31
C MET A 955 -11.23 -58.10 49.94
N ALA A 956 -11.70 -57.26 50.87
CA ALA A 956 -11.84 -55.82 50.65
C ALA A 956 -10.48 -55.15 50.44
N ALA A 957 -9.47 -55.50 51.26
CA ALA A 957 -8.11 -54.98 51.11
C ALA A 957 -7.48 -55.41 49.77
N ARG A 958 -7.66 -56.67 49.35
CA ARG A 958 -7.22 -57.14 48.03
C ARG A 958 -7.94 -56.41 46.89
N GLN A 959 -9.24 -56.15 47.04
CA GLN A 959 -10.02 -55.40 46.05
C GLN A 959 -9.51 -53.96 45.91
N GLU A 960 -9.18 -53.32 47.02
CA GLU A 960 -8.63 -51.96 47.08
C GLU A 960 -7.24 -51.88 46.45
N MET A 961 -6.38 -52.86 46.71
CA MET A 961 -5.07 -52.98 46.07
C MET A 961 -5.22 -53.07 44.54
N ILE A 962 -6.07 -53.98 44.05
CA ILE A 962 -6.33 -54.13 42.60
C ILE A 962 -6.91 -52.84 42.03
N ARG A 963 -7.81 -52.17 42.74
CA ARG A 963 -8.39 -50.88 42.32
C ARG A 963 -7.33 -49.79 42.22
N ASN A 964 -6.41 -49.69 43.18
CA ASN A 964 -5.36 -48.67 43.19
C ASN A 964 -4.37 -48.87 42.06
N GLU A 965 -3.92 -50.11 41.80
CA GLU A 965 -3.04 -50.42 40.68
C GLU A 965 -3.73 -50.21 39.32
N LEU A 966 -5.00 -50.61 39.21
CA LEU A 966 -5.79 -50.33 38.01
C LEU A 966 -6.02 -48.82 37.80
N ASN A 967 -6.11 -48.03 38.87
CA ASN A 967 -6.27 -46.57 38.81
C ASN A 967 -4.97 -45.89 38.35
N LYS A 968 -3.81 -46.35 38.82
CA LYS A 968 -2.50 -45.90 38.32
C LYS A 968 -2.38 -46.16 36.82
N LEU A 969 -2.70 -47.38 36.39
CA LEU A 969 -2.71 -47.75 34.97
C LEU A 969 -3.71 -46.89 34.17
N ASN A 970 -4.90 -46.64 34.72
CA ASN A 970 -5.90 -45.80 34.07
C ASN A 970 -5.46 -44.32 33.94
N LYS A 971 -4.72 -43.80 34.92
CA LYS A 971 -4.10 -42.46 34.87
C LYS A 971 -2.99 -42.38 33.84
N GLN A 972 -2.14 -43.40 33.72
CA GLN A 972 -1.09 -43.49 32.69
C GLN A 972 -1.68 -43.47 31.26
N LEU A 973 -2.85 -44.07 31.09
CA LEU A 973 -3.58 -44.10 29.81
C LEU A 973 -4.35 -42.79 29.53
N LYS A 974 -4.43 -41.88 30.50
CA LYS A 974 -5.18 -40.63 30.41
C LYS A 974 -4.32 -39.55 29.74
N GLY A 975 -4.78 -39.03 28.60
CA GLY A 975 -4.06 -38.03 27.81
C GLY A 975 -3.29 -38.58 26.61
N GLN A 976 -3.28 -39.89 26.39
CA GLN A 976 -2.78 -40.49 25.14
C GLN A 976 -3.90 -40.50 24.07
N PRO A 977 -3.70 -39.87 22.90
CA PRO A 977 -4.73 -39.82 21.85
C PRO A 977 -5.04 -41.24 21.35
N GLY A 978 -6.33 -41.58 21.33
CA GLY A 978 -6.84 -42.90 20.94
C GLY A 978 -7.26 -43.80 22.11
N ASN A 979 -6.82 -43.56 23.35
CA ASN A 979 -7.11 -44.45 24.49
C ASN A 979 -8.43 -44.16 25.23
N GLU A 980 -9.32 -43.31 24.67
CA GLU A 980 -10.56 -42.89 25.33
C GLU A 980 -11.48 -44.07 25.68
N ASN A 981 -11.68 -45.02 24.75
CA ASN A 981 -12.53 -46.19 24.99
C ASN A 981 -11.93 -47.17 26.01
N ALA A 982 -10.61 -47.30 26.06
CA ALA A 982 -9.93 -48.11 27.08
C ALA A 982 -10.05 -47.46 28.46
N ASN A 983 -9.85 -46.14 28.53
CA ASN A 983 -9.95 -45.35 29.76
C ASN A 983 -11.37 -45.37 30.32
N ASP A 984 -12.38 -45.23 29.46
CA ASP A 984 -13.79 -45.25 29.85
C ASP A 984 -14.22 -46.59 30.47
N ASN A 985 -13.74 -47.70 29.90
CA ASN A 985 -14.03 -49.04 30.40
C ASN A 985 -13.31 -49.33 31.73
N LEU A 986 -12.05 -48.90 31.85
CA LEU A 986 -11.27 -49.04 33.08
C LEU A 986 -11.81 -48.14 34.21
N GLN A 987 -12.21 -46.90 33.92
CA GLN A 987 -12.82 -45.99 34.90
C GLN A 987 -14.16 -46.52 35.42
N LYS A 988 -14.95 -47.13 34.55
CA LYS A 988 -16.17 -47.85 34.92
C LYS A 988 -15.88 -49.11 35.74
N ALA A 989 -14.76 -49.79 35.50
CA ALA A 989 -14.32 -50.91 36.35
C ALA A 989 -13.94 -50.43 37.75
N LEU A 990 -13.17 -49.34 37.86
CA LEU A 990 -12.75 -48.72 39.13
C LEU A 990 -13.94 -48.33 40.03
N SER A 991 -14.99 -47.73 39.46
CA SER A 991 -16.19 -47.37 40.22
C SER A 991 -16.97 -48.59 40.72
N ASP A 992 -17.01 -49.69 39.95
CA ASP A 992 -17.66 -50.92 40.40
C ASP A 992 -16.82 -51.65 41.46
N MET A 993 -15.48 -51.56 41.39
CA MET A 993 -14.56 -52.07 42.43
C MET A 993 -14.79 -51.36 43.78
N GLU A 994 -14.91 -50.03 43.77
CA GLU A 994 -15.19 -49.21 44.96
C GLU A 994 -16.54 -49.57 45.62
N LYS A 995 -17.58 -49.82 44.81
CA LYS A 995 -18.88 -50.30 45.33
C LYS A 995 -18.78 -51.71 45.93
N ASN A 996 -17.96 -52.57 45.34
CA ASN A 996 -17.73 -53.92 45.85
C ASN A 996 -16.92 -53.89 47.16
N GLU A 997 -15.91 -53.03 47.29
CA GLU A 997 -15.22 -52.76 48.56
C GLU A 997 -16.23 -52.35 49.65
N MET A 998 -17.11 -51.40 49.35
CA MET A 998 -18.13 -50.93 50.29
C MET A 998 -19.10 -52.04 50.71
N ASP A 999 -19.52 -52.89 49.78
CA ASP A 999 -20.39 -54.03 50.09
C ASP A 999 -19.66 -55.13 50.88
N LEU A 1000 -18.37 -55.40 50.60
CA LEU A 1000 -17.54 -56.36 51.34
C LEU A 1000 -17.33 -55.89 52.79
N VAL A 1001 -16.97 -54.62 53.00
CA VAL A 1001 -16.78 -54.01 54.34
C VAL A 1001 -18.09 -54.01 55.13
N ASN A 1002 -19.23 -53.77 54.47
CA ASN A 1002 -20.56 -53.81 55.09
C ASN A 1002 -21.13 -55.23 55.23
N LYS A 1003 -20.35 -56.27 54.92
CA LYS A 1003 -20.71 -57.69 55.04
C LYS A 1003 -21.89 -58.11 54.15
N ARG A 1004 -22.01 -57.52 52.96
CA ARG A 1004 -23.10 -57.73 52.00
C ARG A 1004 -22.60 -58.50 50.77
N ILE A 1005 -22.59 -59.83 50.85
CA ILE A 1005 -22.32 -60.69 49.68
C ILE A 1005 -23.63 -60.90 48.90
N THR A 1006 -24.03 -59.89 48.13
CA THR A 1006 -25.26 -59.96 47.33
C THR A 1006 -24.98 -60.57 45.95
N GLN A 1007 -26.03 -61.07 45.30
CA GLN A 1007 -25.92 -61.50 43.89
C GLN A 1007 -25.50 -60.34 42.97
N GLU A 1008 -25.83 -59.11 43.37
CA GLU A 1008 -25.44 -57.89 42.68
C GLU A 1008 -23.93 -57.64 42.73
N LEU A 1009 -23.29 -57.87 43.88
CA LEU A 1009 -21.83 -57.81 44.03
C LEU A 1009 -21.12 -58.79 43.09
N ILE A 1010 -21.60 -60.04 43.03
CA ILE A 1010 -21.03 -61.07 42.14
C ILE A 1010 -21.21 -60.70 40.66
N ASN A 1011 -22.36 -60.16 40.30
CA ASN A 1011 -22.61 -59.67 38.94
C ASN A 1011 -21.71 -58.46 38.61
N ARG A 1012 -21.51 -57.52 39.56
CA ARG A 1012 -20.54 -56.42 39.43
C ARG A 1012 -19.13 -56.95 39.25
N GLN A 1013 -18.75 -58.01 39.95
CA GLN A 1013 -17.43 -58.62 39.83
C GLN A 1013 -17.19 -59.22 38.44
N LYS A 1014 -18.20 -59.88 37.86
CA LYS A 1014 -18.17 -60.36 36.47
C LYS A 1014 -18.11 -59.20 35.46
N ASN A 1015 -18.82 -58.10 35.73
CA ASN A 1015 -18.78 -56.90 34.89
C ASN A 1015 -17.43 -56.19 34.95
N ILE A 1016 -16.79 -56.12 36.11
CA ILE A 1016 -15.43 -55.58 36.27
C ILE A 1016 -14.46 -56.36 35.38
N LEU A 1017 -14.51 -57.70 35.44
CA LEU A 1017 -13.67 -58.56 34.60
C LEU A 1017 -13.92 -58.34 33.11
N SER A 1018 -15.19 -58.24 32.72
CA SER A 1018 -15.59 -57.96 31.33
C SER A 1018 -15.12 -56.59 30.85
N ARG A 1019 -15.12 -55.57 31.72
CA ARG A 1019 -14.65 -54.21 31.39
C ARG A 1019 -13.13 -54.14 31.30
N MET A 1020 -12.42 -54.88 32.16
CA MET A 1020 -10.96 -55.02 32.05
C MET A 1020 -10.57 -55.73 30.75
N LEU A 1021 -11.30 -56.78 30.35
CA LEU A 1021 -11.11 -57.47 29.07
C LEU A 1021 -11.42 -56.57 27.86
N ALA A 1022 -12.48 -55.76 27.94
CA ALA A 1022 -12.81 -54.78 26.91
C ALA A 1022 -11.73 -53.68 26.81
N GLY A 1023 -11.19 -53.23 27.95
CA GLY A 1023 -10.06 -52.30 28.00
C GLY A 1023 -8.79 -52.88 27.37
N GLU A 1024 -8.47 -54.15 27.66
CA GLU A 1024 -7.33 -54.86 27.07
C GLU A 1024 -7.48 -55.04 25.56
N ASN A 1025 -8.66 -55.43 25.09
CA ASN A 1025 -8.92 -55.58 23.66
C ASN A 1025 -8.82 -54.24 22.92
N ALA A 1026 -9.30 -53.15 23.53
CA ALA A 1026 -9.14 -51.80 22.99
C ALA A 1026 -7.66 -51.37 22.92
N MET A 1027 -6.82 -51.79 23.88
CA MET A 1027 -5.37 -51.58 23.81
C MET A 1027 -4.70 -52.43 22.71
N LYS A 1028 -5.10 -53.70 22.57
CA LYS A 1028 -4.55 -54.64 21.57
C LYS A 1028 -4.94 -54.30 20.13
N GLU A 1029 -6.17 -53.83 19.90
CA GLU A 1029 -6.61 -53.40 18.56
C GLU A 1029 -5.78 -52.23 18.03
N GLN A 1030 -5.26 -51.36 18.91
CA GLN A 1030 -4.36 -50.27 18.51
C GLN A 1030 -2.90 -50.69 18.26
N GLU A 1031 -2.39 -51.73 18.92
CA GLU A 1031 -1.04 -52.26 18.63
C GLU A 1031 -0.95 -52.79 17.19
N LEU A 1032 -2.06 -53.36 16.68
CA LEU A 1032 -2.16 -53.87 15.30
C LEU A 1032 -2.25 -52.74 14.25
N ASP A 1033 -2.87 -51.60 14.58
CA ASP A 1033 -2.93 -50.43 13.69
C ASP A 1033 -1.57 -49.70 13.62
N LYS A 1034 -0.79 -49.65 14.71
CA LYS A 1034 0.56 -49.03 14.72
C LYS A 1034 1.59 -49.72 13.83
N GLU A 1035 1.44 -51.01 13.49
CA GLU A 1035 2.36 -51.71 12.58
C GLU A 1035 2.12 -51.38 11.09
N ARG A 1036 1.03 -50.67 10.75
CA ARG A 1036 0.69 -50.24 9.38
C ARG A 1036 0.35 -48.75 9.29
N GLU A 1037 1.06 -47.89 9.99
CA GLU A 1037 1.02 -46.45 9.71
C GLU A 1037 2.38 -45.96 9.20
N GLY A 1038 2.43 -45.54 7.93
CA GLY A 1038 3.43 -44.56 7.53
C GLY A 1038 3.19 -43.31 8.36
N GLN A 1039 4.23 -42.78 9.00
CA GLN A 1039 4.13 -41.63 9.91
C GLN A 1039 3.35 -40.47 9.26
N THR A 1040 2.07 -40.33 9.61
CA THR A 1040 1.35 -39.07 9.48
C THR A 1040 1.73 -38.22 10.70
N ALA A 1041 2.11 -36.98 10.44
CA ALA A 1041 2.50 -36.04 11.48
C ALA A 1041 1.39 -35.94 12.53
N LYS A 1042 1.72 -36.23 13.79
CA LYS A 1042 0.83 -35.91 14.92
C LYS A 1042 0.81 -34.39 15.06
N ASP A 1043 -0.35 -33.78 14.87
CA ASP A 1043 -0.58 -32.41 15.29
C ASP A 1043 -0.61 -32.41 16.83
N TYR A 1044 0.50 -31.98 17.43
CA TYR A 1044 0.48 -31.52 18.80
C TYR A 1044 -0.44 -30.29 18.84
N PRO A 1045 -1.40 -30.18 19.76
CA PRO A 1045 -2.09 -28.92 19.95
C PRO A 1045 -1.01 -27.89 20.33
N ARG A 1046 -0.71 -26.99 19.39
CA ARG A 1046 0.17 -25.84 19.63
C ARG A 1046 -0.54 -24.96 20.63
N ASN A 1047 -0.32 -25.21 21.91
CA ASN A 1047 -0.67 -24.25 22.93
C ASN A 1047 0.29 -23.06 22.72
N PHE A 1048 -0.28 -21.95 22.26
CA PHE A 1048 0.41 -20.66 22.26
C PHE A 1048 1.02 -20.47 23.65
N PRO A 1049 2.33 -20.15 23.77
CA PRO A 1049 2.85 -19.65 25.03
C PRO A 1049 1.99 -18.44 25.41
N ASN A 1050 1.42 -18.43 26.63
CA ASN A 1050 0.48 -17.38 27.08
C ASN A 1050 0.98 -15.96 26.76
N VAL A 1051 2.30 -15.76 26.79
CA VAL A 1051 3.01 -14.52 26.43
C VAL A 1051 2.61 -13.97 25.05
N PHE A 1052 2.46 -14.82 24.03
CA PHE A 1052 2.08 -14.38 22.68
C PHE A 1052 0.62 -13.98 22.58
N GLN A 1053 -0.24 -14.68 23.31
CA GLN A 1053 -1.67 -14.41 23.34
C GLN A 1053 -1.97 -13.10 24.09
N ASP A 1054 -1.25 -12.86 25.19
CA ASP A 1054 -1.27 -11.57 25.91
C ASP A 1054 -0.75 -10.42 25.04
N TYR A 1055 0.32 -10.64 24.26
CA TYR A 1055 0.81 -9.66 23.31
C TYR A 1055 -0.22 -9.34 22.21
N LEU A 1056 -0.84 -10.35 21.61
CA LEU A 1056 -1.89 -10.18 20.59
C LEU A 1056 -3.10 -9.43 21.15
N ASN A 1057 -3.58 -9.83 22.34
CA ASN A 1057 -4.69 -9.16 23.02
C ASN A 1057 -4.36 -7.70 23.35
N SER A 1058 -3.13 -7.40 23.79
CA SER A 1058 -2.71 -6.01 24.06
C SER A 1058 -2.67 -5.14 22.79
N LYS A 1059 -2.30 -5.74 21.63
CA LYS A 1059 -2.29 -5.04 20.35
C LYS A 1059 -3.68 -4.86 19.75
N GLU A 1060 -4.59 -5.82 19.93
CA GLU A 1060 -6.00 -5.63 19.60
C GLU A 1060 -6.64 -4.52 20.46
N GLN A 1061 -6.32 -4.46 21.75
CA GLN A 1061 -6.81 -3.40 22.66
C GLN A 1061 -6.29 -2.00 22.30
N GLU A 1062 -5.02 -1.87 21.89
CA GLU A 1062 -4.47 -0.60 21.36
C GLU A 1062 -5.23 -0.13 20.09
N ILE A 1063 -5.73 -1.06 19.27
CA ILE A 1063 -6.46 -0.78 18.03
C ILE A 1063 -7.94 -0.47 18.31
N GLU A 1064 -8.59 -1.14 19.25
CA GLU A 1064 -9.95 -0.84 19.69
C GLU A 1064 -10.05 0.60 20.23
N LEU A 1065 -8.99 1.08 20.90
CA LEU A 1065 -8.86 2.49 21.31
C LEU A 1065 -8.75 3.48 20.12
N LEU A 1066 -8.24 3.03 18.97
CA LEU A 1066 -8.13 3.83 17.73
C LEU A 1066 -9.43 3.81 16.90
N GLU A 1067 -10.22 2.75 16.97
CA GLU A 1067 -11.53 2.65 16.30
C GLU A 1067 -12.64 3.40 17.07
N THR A 1068 -12.51 3.57 18.38
CA THR A 1068 -13.54 4.15 19.26
C THR A 1068 -13.60 5.69 19.29
N VAL A 1069 -12.80 6.40 18.47
CA VAL A 1069 -12.95 7.85 18.27
C VAL A 1069 -13.44 8.18 16.86
N PRO A 1070 -14.74 8.00 16.55
CA PRO A 1070 -15.29 8.42 15.27
C PRO A 1070 -15.58 9.91 15.33
N VAL A 1071 -14.69 10.73 14.80
CA VAL A 1071 -15.08 12.06 14.30
C VAL A 1071 -15.03 12.00 12.78
N ASN A 1072 -16.15 12.35 12.13
CA ASN A 1072 -16.26 12.50 10.68
C ASN A 1072 -15.32 13.60 10.18
N LEU A 1073 -14.04 13.28 10.00
CA LEU A 1073 -13.01 14.19 9.53
C LEU A 1073 -12.82 14.05 8.01
N HIS A 1074 -12.67 15.19 7.34
CA HIS A 1074 -12.36 15.30 5.91
C HIS A 1074 -11.04 14.56 5.58
N PRO A 1075 -10.86 13.97 4.38
CA PRO A 1075 -9.69 13.15 4.03
C PRO A 1075 -8.32 13.79 4.31
N PHE A 1076 -8.21 15.11 4.17
CA PHE A 1076 -7.02 15.88 4.52
C PHE A 1076 -6.65 15.80 6.02
N TYR A 1077 -7.63 15.93 6.91
CA TYR A 1077 -7.38 15.85 8.35
C TYR A 1077 -7.15 14.41 8.82
N LYS A 1078 -7.72 13.43 8.12
CA LYS A 1078 -7.37 12.02 8.34
C LYS A 1078 -5.89 11.76 8.07
N SER A 1079 -5.33 12.29 6.97
CA SER A 1079 -3.92 12.08 6.64
C SER A 1079 -2.96 12.76 7.63
N GLU A 1080 -3.28 13.97 8.11
CA GLU A 1080 -2.45 14.66 9.12
C GLU A 1080 -2.53 13.98 10.50
N VAL A 1081 -3.70 13.50 10.91
CA VAL A 1081 -3.82 12.70 12.14
C VAL A 1081 -3.02 11.39 12.03
N GLN A 1082 -3.04 10.74 10.87
CA GLN A 1082 -2.24 9.55 10.60
C GLN A 1082 -0.73 9.84 10.68
N LYS A 1083 -0.27 10.96 10.09
CA LYS A 1083 1.14 11.41 10.19
C LYS A 1083 1.54 11.75 11.62
N TYR A 1084 0.63 12.32 12.41
CA TYR A 1084 0.88 12.65 13.82
C TYR A 1084 1.11 11.38 14.66
N PHE A 1085 0.24 10.37 14.54
CA PHE A 1085 0.41 9.11 15.25
C PHE A 1085 1.62 8.29 14.76
N LEU A 1086 1.98 8.41 13.47
CA LEU A 1086 3.21 7.83 12.92
C LEU A 1086 4.48 8.44 13.52
N ARG A 1087 4.48 9.73 13.89
CA ARG A 1087 5.60 10.36 14.60
C ARG A 1087 5.72 9.86 16.03
N LEU A 1088 4.60 9.67 16.73
CA LEU A 1088 4.58 9.15 18.09
C LEU A 1088 5.12 7.71 18.21
N ARG A 1089 5.01 6.90 17.14
CA ARG A 1089 5.43 5.49 17.13
C ARG A 1089 6.89 5.26 16.70
N ASN A 1090 7.55 6.29 16.18
CA ASN A 1090 8.92 6.25 15.66
C ASN A 1090 9.92 7.01 16.55
N GLU A 1091 9.49 7.56 17.68
CA GLU A 1091 10.41 7.98 18.75
C GLU A 1091 10.81 6.74 19.58
N PRO A 1092 12.10 6.59 19.91
CA PRO A 1092 12.66 5.37 20.52
C PRO A 1092 12.15 5.05 21.92
#